data_AF-A0A5Q0SLJ9-F1
#
_entry.id   AF-A0A5Q0SLJ9-F1
#
_cell.length_a   1.000
_cell.length_b   1.000
_cell.length_c   1.000
_cell.angle_alpha   90.00
_cell.angle_beta   90.00
_cell.angle_gamma   90.00
#
_symmetry.space_group_name_H-M   'P 1'
#
loop_
_entity.id
_entity.type
_entity.pdbx_description
1 polymer ?
#
loop_
_entity_poly.entity_id
_entity_poly.type
_entity_poly.pdbx_seq_one_letter_code
_entity_poly.pdbx_strand_id
1 'polypeptide(L)'
;MLVYNKYLPIPKQFNDEFWTVEKIEHIRYLSLTGRPYKIFNEDMNSLRILDKVKFKLDKSPSISLTPKANLELEFSGIYMKSPLYLGDMSYGALSGNPNIAIATAADLTETLAGTGEGGLHPEVAKHKRIFVQWASARFGVDIRVLTAGMGIVIKIGQGAKPGIGGHLPGNKVTEPISVTRRIPIGIDAISPAPHHDIYSIEDLGQRIEALKEATGKPVFVKVAATNYIPYIVSGIARMGADGVIIDGHGAGTGATPVVIRDNVGIPIELAVASADKILRREGLRDKFTIIAAGRVSSATDAAKLFALGADVVSVGTGALIAMGCVMVHKCHVGSCPTGLTAKIDGTRVVDVEFGVKMLVNFINGFSMELANILDNLGLSDIKELRGKRELLYGHGLSKDTLEILGIEGTEDEVNPKLGELWNRRLTAYMHELMNKGNPVITSMGSTAPPDVEKPARIIDWLRSDGAQVTRPSIDPYREDVDTSFYLKGGDIYLSLPIIFDITDAPLEYKEAFSWSALALSSAVFDYETIDKYAEVFISSDGKGIARWSKSDIYENSYLLIPADENVIDEVIGMGVQGFIVDEDSGNSDLELVVSALDTKLKEVGVRNHYDILAKSSRLRHSADAFKLVLLGADSVIMPYFILEKAIGEGNKGNLKEKAFSLIAGMKKEIALLAGAAGVYSVQSTLTGNRELLRSINLNYSIRRALRIKPAGSL
;
A
#
# COMPACT_ATOMS: atom_id res chain seq x y z
N MET A 1 -31.61 10.81 1.99
CA MET A 1 -31.37 10.20 3.31
C MET A 1 -32.21 8.94 3.52
N LEU A 2 -33.54 8.98 3.40
CA LEU A 2 -34.43 7.82 3.60
C LEU A 2 -34.02 6.53 2.86
N VAL A 3 -33.65 6.62 1.56
CA VAL A 3 -33.20 5.45 0.79
C VAL A 3 -31.94 4.82 1.39
N TYR A 4 -30.93 5.62 1.70
CA TYR A 4 -29.69 5.13 2.30
C TYR A 4 -29.91 4.55 3.70
N ASN A 5 -30.64 5.26 4.55
CA ASN A 5 -30.85 4.82 5.94
C ASN A 5 -31.70 3.55 6.03
N LYS A 6 -32.62 3.35 5.07
CA LYS A 6 -33.51 2.17 5.05
C LYS A 6 -32.90 0.98 4.31
N TYR A 7 -32.19 1.20 3.20
CA TYR A 7 -31.77 0.13 2.29
C TYR A 7 -30.24 -0.06 2.18
N LEU A 8 -29.45 0.94 2.56
CA LEU A 8 -27.98 0.90 2.48
C LEU A 8 -27.33 1.41 3.78
N PRO A 9 -27.72 0.86 4.96
CA PRO A 9 -27.17 1.31 6.22
C PRO A 9 -25.65 1.09 6.26
N ILE A 10 -24.92 2.03 6.83
CA ILE A 10 -23.48 1.88 7.04
C ILE A 10 -23.29 0.89 8.20
N PRO A 11 -22.54 -0.21 8.01
CA PRO A 11 -22.19 -1.12 9.09
C PRO A 11 -21.50 -0.36 10.22
N LYS A 12 -21.74 -0.79 11.46
CA LYS A 12 -21.04 -0.21 12.61
C LYS A 12 -19.53 -0.43 12.45
N GLN A 13 -18.78 0.67 12.40
CA GLN A 13 -17.33 0.67 12.36
C GLN A 13 -16.81 0.50 13.79
N PHE A 14 -16.18 -0.63 14.09
CA PHE A 14 -15.61 -0.94 15.41
C PHE A 14 -14.11 -0.69 15.50
N ASN A 15 -13.45 -0.53 14.35
CA ASN A 15 -12.02 -0.25 14.23
C ASN A 15 -11.86 1.11 13.54
N ASP A 16 -10.65 1.66 13.62
CA ASP A 16 -10.26 2.84 12.84
C ASP A 16 -10.45 2.56 11.34
N GLU A 17 -11.00 3.54 10.62
CA GLU A 17 -11.35 3.42 9.21
C GLU A 17 -11.06 4.74 8.50
N PHE A 18 -10.43 4.68 7.32
CA PHE A 18 -10.19 5.86 6.51
C PHE A 18 -11.51 6.44 5.99
N TRP A 19 -12.41 5.57 5.52
CA TRP A 19 -13.76 5.92 5.09
C TRP A 19 -14.72 5.97 6.27
N THR A 20 -14.50 6.94 7.16
CA THR A 20 -15.35 7.17 8.33
C THR A 20 -16.82 7.37 7.94
N VAL A 21 -17.73 7.11 8.88
CA VAL A 21 -19.17 7.39 8.71
C VAL A 21 -19.38 8.81 8.17
N GLU A 22 -18.67 9.80 8.71
CA GLU A 22 -18.78 11.20 8.29
C GLU A 22 -18.39 11.42 6.83
N LYS A 23 -17.27 10.84 6.36
CA LYS A 23 -16.86 10.92 4.94
C LYS A 23 -17.87 10.24 4.02
N ILE A 24 -18.37 9.07 4.42
CA ILE A 24 -19.40 8.33 3.66
C ILE A 24 -20.69 9.15 3.57
N GLU A 25 -21.15 9.72 4.68
CA GLU A 25 -22.36 10.54 4.72
C GLU A 25 -22.21 11.82 3.91
N HIS A 26 -21.04 12.46 3.93
CA HIS A 26 -20.75 13.62 3.10
C HIS A 26 -20.86 13.28 1.60
N ILE A 27 -20.23 12.21 1.14
CA ILE A 27 -20.32 11.75 -0.27
C ILE A 27 -21.77 11.39 -0.63
N ARG A 28 -22.48 10.70 0.26
CA ARG A 28 -23.89 10.35 0.05
C ARG A 28 -24.76 11.59 -0.04
N TYR A 29 -24.51 12.62 0.76
CA TYR A 29 -25.22 13.88 0.66
C TYR A 29 -25.04 14.49 -0.73
N LEU A 30 -23.80 14.64 -1.19
CA LEU A 30 -23.50 15.15 -2.54
C LEU A 30 -24.22 14.32 -3.62
N SER A 31 -24.20 12.99 -3.52
CA SER A 31 -24.87 12.08 -4.46
C SER A 31 -26.41 12.22 -4.49
N LEU A 32 -27.02 12.63 -3.37
CA LEU A 32 -28.46 12.78 -3.28
C LEU A 32 -28.94 14.14 -3.77
N THR A 33 -28.19 15.19 -3.46
CA THR A 33 -28.65 16.59 -3.61
C THR A 33 -28.04 17.28 -4.82
N GLY A 34 -26.88 16.81 -5.29
CA GLY A 34 -26.08 17.52 -6.29
C GLY A 34 -25.45 18.82 -5.78
N ARG A 35 -25.45 19.05 -4.45
CA ARG A 35 -25.06 20.32 -3.83
C ARG A 35 -24.25 20.09 -2.56
N PRO A 36 -23.23 20.91 -2.28
CA PRO A 36 -22.56 20.91 -0.98
C PRO A 36 -23.44 21.55 0.09
N TYR A 37 -23.23 21.12 1.34
CA TYR A 37 -23.83 21.73 2.53
C TYR A 37 -22.79 22.28 3.51
N LYS A 38 -21.57 21.76 3.42
CA LYS A 38 -20.37 22.20 4.11
C LYS A 38 -19.17 21.98 3.19
N ILE A 39 -18.11 22.77 3.38
CA ILE A 39 -16.78 22.41 2.86
C ILE A 39 -16.26 21.39 3.86
N PHE A 40 -15.95 20.19 3.39
CA PHE A 40 -15.55 19.11 4.28
C PHE A 40 -14.21 19.44 4.94
N ASN A 41 -14.23 19.58 6.26
CA ASN A 41 -13.03 19.76 7.07
C ASN A 41 -12.57 18.40 7.60
N GLU A 42 -11.29 18.10 7.43
CA GLU A 42 -10.71 16.87 7.97
C GLU A 42 -10.34 17.00 9.44
N ASP A 43 -10.35 15.86 10.13
CA ASP A 43 -10.01 15.70 11.54
C ASP A 43 -8.51 15.96 11.79
N MET A 44 -8.22 16.93 12.66
CA MET A 44 -6.85 17.27 13.07
C MET A 44 -6.18 16.19 13.92
N ASN A 45 -6.94 15.25 14.47
CA ASN A 45 -6.39 14.12 15.22
C ASN A 45 -5.88 12.99 14.30
N SER A 46 -6.15 13.08 12.99
CA SER A 46 -5.65 12.15 11.99
C SER A 46 -4.12 12.23 11.88
N LEU A 47 -3.48 11.07 11.67
CA LEU A 47 -2.04 10.99 11.41
C LEU A 47 -1.72 11.06 9.91
N ARG A 48 -2.73 11.00 9.03
CA ARG A 48 -2.55 11.20 7.60
C ARG A 48 -2.03 12.61 7.32
N ILE A 49 -0.97 12.70 6.51
CA ILE A 49 -0.28 13.97 6.23
C ILE A 49 -1.21 14.99 5.61
N LEU A 50 -2.01 14.60 4.60
CA LEU A 50 -2.92 15.54 3.94
C LEU A 50 -3.98 16.14 4.88
N ASP A 51 -4.42 15.40 5.90
CA ASP A 51 -5.42 15.84 6.87
C ASP A 51 -4.88 16.97 7.79
N LYS A 52 -3.56 16.93 8.02
CA LYS A 52 -2.76 17.90 8.79
C LYS A 52 -2.33 19.14 8.02
N VAL A 53 -2.56 19.18 6.71
CA VAL A 53 -2.34 20.38 5.89
C VAL A 53 -3.63 21.20 5.85
N LYS A 54 -3.58 22.52 6.02
CA LYS A 54 -4.75 23.41 5.90
C LYS A 54 -4.46 24.56 4.95
N PHE A 55 -5.52 25.15 4.40
CA PHE A 55 -5.40 26.41 3.69
C PHE A 55 -5.28 27.57 4.68
N LYS A 56 -4.39 28.53 4.38
CA LYS A 56 -4.28 29.80 5.07
C LYS A 56 -5.47 30.67 4.68
N LEU A 57 -6.51 30.66 5.49
CA LEU A 57 -7.72 31.46 5.30
C LEU A 57 -7.85 32.49 6.43
N ASP A 58 -8.13 33.75 6.07
CA ASP A 58 -8.34 34.83 7.05
C ASP A 58 -9.69 34.71 7.78
N LYS A 59 -10.63 33.96 7.20
CA LYS A 59 -12.00 33.79 7.70
C LYS A 59 -12.44 32.35 7.53
N SER A 60 -13.41 31.95 8.36
CA SER A 60 -14.07 30.66 8.18
C SER A 60 -14.67 30.56 6.77
N PRO A 61 -14.47 29.43 6.07
CA PRO A 61 -14.98 29.27 4.73
C PRO A 61 -16.51 29.31 4.71
N SER A 62 -17.06 29.95 3.68
CA SER A 62 -18.50 30.08 3.45
C SER A 62 -18.94 29.31 2.20
N ILE A 63 -20.23 29.01 2.11
CA ILE A 63 -20.81 28.29 0.96
C ILE A 63 -21.77 29.18 0.19
N SER A 64 -21.59 29.14 -1.12
CA SER A 64 -22.48 29.62 -2.15
C SER A 64 -23.01 28.45 -2.96
N LEU A 65 -24.31 28.49 -3.30
CA LEU A 65 -24.90 27.55 -4.26
C LEU A 65 -24.62 27.95 -5.73
N THR A 66 -24.01 29.10 -5.92
CA THR A 66 -23.59 29.63 -7.22
C THR A 66 -22.15 30.14 -7.09
N PRO A 67 -21.18 29.25 -6.81
CA PRO A 67 -19.78 29.65 -6.80
C PRO A 67 -19.36 30.14 -8.20
N LYS A 68 -18.40 31.05 -8.26
CA LYS A 68 -18.00 31.72 -9.50
C LYS A 68 -16.74 31.15 -10.13
N ALA A 69 -15.88 30.51 -9.33
CA ALA A 69 -14.62 29.96 -9.81
C ALA A 69 -14.82 28.95 -10.96
N ASN A 70 -13.98 29.09 -11.98
CA ASN A 70 -13.91 28.21 -13.13
C ASN A 70 -13.12 26.94 -12.81
N LEU A 71 -13.71 25.79 -13.13
CA LEU A 71 -13.07 24.48 -12.96
C LEU A 71 -12.70 23.83 -14.30
N GLU A 72 -13.00 24.49 -15.40
CA GLU A 72 -12.75 23.96 -16.73
C GLU A 72 -11.25 23.94 -17.06
N LEU A 73 -10.80 22.86 -17.67
CA LEU A 73 -9.42 22.68 -18.08
C LEU A 73 -9.31 21.89 -19.37
N GLU A 74 -8.16 22.00 -20.02
CA GLU A 74 -7.83 21.24 -21.21
C GLU A 74 -6.38 20.75 -21.10
N PHE A 75 -6.17 19.48 -21.43
CA PHE A 75 -4.84 18.89 -21.58
C PHE A 75 -4.86 17.87 -22.70
N SER A 76 -3.79 17.79 -23.48
CA SER A 76 -3.63 16.75 -24.52
C SER A 76 -4.82 16.69 -25.51
N GLY A 77 -5.46 17.84 -25.79
CA GLY A 77 -6.66 17.94 -26.63
C GLY A 77 -7.96 17.44 -25.98
N ILE A 78 -7.96 17.22 -24.67
CA ILE A 78 -9.11 16.75 -23.88
C ILE A 78 -9.58 17.89 -22.99
N TYR A 79 -10.74 18.44 -23.33
CA TYR A 79 -11.49 19.35 -22.47
C TYR A 79 -12.10 18.57 -21.29
N MET A 80 -12.20 19.20 -20.13
CA MET A 80 -12.92 18.70 -18.97
C MET A 80 -13.65 19.85 -18.29
N LYS A 81 -14.92 19.64 -17.94
CA LYS A 81 -15.71 20.64 -17.20
C LYS A 81 -15.33 20.72 -15.72
N SER A 82 -14.84 19.61 -15.19
CA SER A 82 -14.37 19.49 -13.82
C SER A 82 -13.15 18.55 -13.79
N PRO A 83 -12.10 18.83 -12.99
CA PRO A 83 -10.84 18.07 -12.96
C PRO A 83 -10.97 16.73 -12.21
N LEU A 84 -11.98 15.93 -12.54
CA LEU A 84 -12.29 14.66 -11.91
C LEU A 84 -12.11 13.47 -12.87
N TYR A 85 -11.36 12.48 -12.40
CA TYR A 85 -11.19 11.19 -13.07
C TYR A 85 -11.81 10.06 -12.23
N LEU A 86 -12.84 9.37 -12.71
CA LEU A 86 -13.66 8.42 -11.94
C LEU A 86 -13.02 7.03 -11.74
N GLY A 87 -11.70 7.00 -11.60
CA GLY A 87 -10.89 5.82 -11.27
C GLY A 87 -10.78 4.78 -12.38
N ASP A 88 -9.78 3.90 -12.27
CA ASP A 88 -9.61 2.75 -13.17
C ASP A 88 -10.12 1.49 -12.48
N MET A 89 -11.37 1.10 -12.74
CA MET A 89 -12.00 -0.03 -12.06
C MET A 89 -12.48 -1.08 -13.07
N SER A 90 -11.81 -2.24 -13.08
CA SER A 90 -12.00 -3.25 -14.11
C SER A 90 -13.41 -3.84 -14.15
N TYR A 91 -13.88 -4.17 -15.35
CA TYR A 91 -14.98 -5.12 -15.52
C TYR A 91 -14.57 -6.50 -14.97
N GLY A 92 -15.39 -7.05 -14.07
CA GLY A 92 -15.10 -8.24 -13.26
C GLY A 92 -14.79 -7.90 -11.80
N ALA A 93 -14.00 -6.84 -11.53
CA ALA A 93 -13.94 -6.29 -10.18
C ALA A 93 -15.29 -5.66 -9.82
N LEU A 94 -15.81 -4.84 -10.72
CA LEU A 94 -17.19 -4.36 -10.71
C LEU A 94 -18.09 -5.31 -11.53
N SER A 95 -19.39 -5.30 -11.22
CA SER A 95 -20.39 -6.21 -11.79
C SER A 95 -20.92 -5.84 -13.20
N GLY A 96 -20.28 -4.92 -13.91
CA GLY A 96 -20.72 -4.46 -15.24
C GLY A 96 -21.61 -3.22 -15.20
N ASN A 97 -22.79 -3.32 -14.60
CA ASN A 97 -23.71 -2.17 -14.47
C ASN A 97 -23.08 -0.93 -13.83
N PRO A 98 -22.25 -1.05 -12.76
CA PRO A 98 -21.52 0.08 -12.23
C PRO A 98 -20.51 0.67 -13.23
N ASN A 99 -19.88 -0.14 -14.08
CA ASN A 99 -18.98 0.36 -15.13
C ASN A 99 -19.75 1.20 -16.15
N ILE A 100 -20.95 0.75 -16.55
CA ILE A 100 -21.84 1.49 -17.45
C ILE A 100 -22.21 2.83 -16.80
N ALA A 101 -22.69 2.80 -15.56
CA ALA A 101 -23.09 4.01 -14.84
C ALA A 101 -21.95 5.04 -14.71
N ILE A 102 -20.72 4.59 -14.44
CA ILE A 102 -19.53 5.44 -14.37
C ILE A 102 -19.23 6.09 -15.73
N ALA A 103 -19.23 5.30 -16.81
CA ALA A 103 -18.95 5.80 -18.15
C ALA A 103 -20.02 6.79 -18.63
N THR A 104 -21.29 6.49 -18.38
CA THR A 104 -22.41 7.40 -18.70
C THR A 104 -22.33 8.69 -17.90
N ALA A 105 -22.03 8.63 -16.60
CA ALA A 105 -21.86 9.83 -15.79
C ALA A 105 -20.68 10.69 -16.25
N ALA A 106 -19.57 10.08 -16.68
CA ALA A 106 -18.43 10.79 -17.24
C ALA A 106 -18.81 11.56 -18.51
N ASP A 107 -19.50 10.93 -19.46
CA ASP A 107 -19.98 11.58 -20.67
C ASP A 107 -20.94 12.74 -20.37
N LEU A 108 -21.91 12.55 -19.46
CA LEU A 108 -22.91 13.57 -19.10
C LEU A 108 -22.34 14.78 -18.35
N THR A 109 -21.30 14.58 -17.55
CA THR A 109 -20.69 15.64 -16.72
C THR A 109 -19.40 16.19 -17.30
N GLU A 110 -18.99 15.68 -18.45
CA GLU A 110 -17.76 16.08 -19.12
C GLU A 110 -16.50 15.86 -18.27
N THR A 111 -16.53 14.83 -17.43
CA THR A 111 -15.38 14.32 -16.66
C THR A 111 -14.77 13.13 -17.40
N LEU A 112 -13.81 12.41 -16.80
CA LEU A 112 -13.17 11.23 -17.40
C LEU A 112 -13.36 9.99 -16.52
N ALA A 113 -13.36 8.81 -17.11
CA ALA A 113 -13.41 7.53 -16.40
C ALA A 113 -12.41 6.51 -16.95
N GLY A 114 -11.88 5.64 -16.11
CA GLY A 114 -10.98 4.56 -16.53
C GLY A 114 -11.66 3.20 -16.60
N THR A 115 -11.35 2.40 -17.61
CA THR A 115 -11.96 1.07 -17.78
C THR A 115 -11.35 -0.01 -16.88
N GLY A 116 -10.12 0.22 -16.39
CA GLY A 116 -9.34 -0.78 -15.65
C GLY A 116 -8.82 -1.94 -16.52
N GLU A 117 -8.17 -2.91 -15.88
CA GLU A 117 -7.39 -3.99 -16.50
C GLU A 117 -8.18 -5.20 -17.02
N GLY A 118 -9.52 -5.14 -17.03
CA GLY A 118 -10.39 -6.31 -17.17
C GLY A 118 -10.94 -6.58 -18.57
N GLY A 119 -10.38 -5.93 -19.59
CA GLY A 119 -11.01 -5.78 -20.90
C GLY A 119 -12.11 -4.71 -20.89
N LEU A 120 -12.93 -4.68 -21.94
CA LEU A 120 -13.91 -3.61 -22.16
C LEU A 120 -15.33 -4.17 -22.27
N HIS A 121 -16.22 -3.70 -21.39
CA HIS A 121 -17.64 -4.03 -21.46
C HIS A 121 -18.28 -3.41 -22.73
N PRO A 122 -19.11 -4.14 -23.50
CA PRO A 122 -19.68 -3.63 -24.75
C PRO A 122 -20.47 -2.31 -24.62
N GLU A 123 -21.31 -2.17 -23.60
CA GLU A 123 -22.03 -0.91 -23.35
C GLU A 123 -21.10 0.23 -22.91
N VAL A 124 -20.00 -0.07 -22.24
CA VAL A 124 -19.00 0.95 -21.87
C VAL A 124 -18.27 1.44 -23.12
N ALA A 125 -18.00 0.55 -24.09
CA ALA A 125 -17.32 0.89 -25.34
C ALA A 125 -18.05 1.96 -26.19
N LYS A 126 -19.35 2.19 -25.95
CA LYS A 126 -20.15 3.22 -26.64
C LYS A 126 -19.86 4.64 -26.14
N HIS A 127 -19.19 4.78 -25.00
CA HIS A 127 -18.92 6.06 -24.34
C HIS A 127 -17.61 6.67 -24.82
N LYS A 128 -17.55 8.00 -24.85
CA LYS A 128 -16.39 8.72 -25.42
C LYS A 128 -15.36 9.07 -24.36
N ARG A 129 -15.78 9.48 -23.16
CA ARG A 129 -14.91 10.01 -22.11
C ARG A 129 -14.29 8.94 -21.22
N ILE A 130 -13.97 7.80 -21.81
CA ILE A 130 -13.29 6.69 -21.14
C ILE A 130 -11.82 6.61 -21.56
N PHE A 131 -10.97 6.20 -20.63
CA PHE A 131 -9.57 5.86 -20.85
C PHE A 131 -9.42 4.35 -20.76
N VAL A 132 -8.91 3.73 -21.82
CA VAL A 132 -8.74 2.28 -21.90
C VAL A 132 -7.38 1.87 -21.38
N GLN A 133 -7.32 0.78 -20.62
CA GLN A 133 -6.08 0.40 -19.92
C GLN A 133 -5.29 -0.67 -20.67
N TRP A 134 -4.00 -0.41 -20.86
CA TRP A 134 -2.98 -1.35 -21.30
C TRP A 134 -2.23 -1.86 -20.07
N ALA A 135 -2.64 -3.02 -19.53
CA ALA A 135 -2.09 -3.62 -18.31
C ALA A 135 -1.39 -4.96 -18.62
N SER A 136 -0.50 -5.41 -17.73
CA SER A 136 0.45 -6.54 -17.93
C SER A 136 -0.13 -7.79 -18.63
N ALA A 137 -1.31 -8.26 -18.23
CA ALA A 137 -1.92 -9.47 -18.80
C ALA A 137 -2.63 -9.31 -20.15
N ARG A 138 -2.86 -8.07 -20.61
CA ARG A 138 -3.59 -7.77 -21.87
C ARG A 138 -4.97 -8.41 -21.99
N PHE A 139 -5.66 -8.64 -20.87
CA PHE A 139 -6.97 -9.28 -20.88
C PHE A 139 -7.94 -8.58 -21.83
N GLY A 140 -8.38 -9.31 -22.86
CA GLY A 140 -9.38 -8.82 -23.82
C GLY A 140 -8.96 -7.62 -24.67
N VAL A 141 -7.68 -7.23 -24.66
CA VAL A 141 -7.22 -6.04 -25.39
C VAL A 141 -6.97 -6.38 -26.85
N ASP A 142 -7.66 -5.68 -27.74
CA ASP A 142 -7.39 -5.66 -29.18
C ASP A 142 -7.50 -4.22 -29.71
N ILE A 143 -7.23 -4.01 -31.01
CA ILE A 143 -7.23 -2.67 -31.60
C ILE A 143 -8.59 -1.96 -31.47
N ARG A 144 -9.71 -2.69 -31.43
CA ARG A 144 -11.04 -2.09 -31.25
C ARG A 144 -11.18 -1.52 -29.84
N VAL A 145 -10.66 -2.24 -28.84
CA VAL A 145 -10.60 -1.74 -27.46
C VAL A 145 -9.72 -0.49 -27.38
N LEU A 146 -8.52 -0.52 -27.97
CA LEU A 146 -7.59 0.64 -27.93
C LEU A 146 -8.16 1.87 -28.66
N THR A 147 -8.94 1.64 -29.71
CA THR A 147 -9.61 2.70 -30.48
C THR A 147 -10.89 3.21 -29.80
N ALA A 148 -11.35 2.62 -28.70
CA ALA A 148 -12.45 3.16 -27.89
C ALA A 148 -11.98 4.28 -26.94
N GLY A 149 -12.87 5.22 -26.60
CA GLY A 149 -12.58 6.28 -25.64
C GLY A 149 -11.64 7.39 -26.12
N MET A 150 -11.19 8.23 -25.18
CA MET A 150 -10.40 9.44 -25.43
C MET A 150 -8.89 9.29 -25.24
N GLY A 151 -8.44 8.24 -24.53
CA GLY A 151 -7.02 8.06 -24.22
C GLY A 151 -6.70 6.64 -23.78
N ILE A 152 -5.40 6.34 -23.71
CA ILE A 152 -4.89 5.03 -23.27
C ILE A 152 -4.07 5.22 -21.99
N VAL A 153 -4.23 4.31 -21.02
CA VAL A 153 -3.42 4.28 -19.80
C VAL A 153 -2.56 3.01 -19.80
N ILE A 154 -1.24 3.16 -19.91
CA ILE A 154 -0.29 2.08 -19.60
C ILE A 154 -0.24 1.94 -18.08
N LYS A 155 -0.68 0.80 -17.54
CA LYS A 155 -0.72 0.58 -16.09
C LYS A 155 0.48 -0.21 -15.61
N ILE A 156 1.49 0.51 -15.15
CA ILE A 156 2.68 -0.07 -14.52
C ILE A 156 2.39 -0.49 -13.07
N GLY A 157 1.69 0.35 -12.30
CA GLY A 157 1.46 0.09 -10.88
C GLY A 157 0.10 0.59 -10.37
N GLN A 158 -0.26 0.14 -9.17
CA GLN A 158 -1.44 0.61 -8.44
C GLN A 158 -1.09 0.78 -6.96
N GLY A 159 -1.55 1.86 -6.34
CA GLY A 159 -1.19 2.21 -4.95
C GLY A 159 -1.65 1.21 -3.89
N ALA A 160 -2.67 0.40 -4.19
CA ALA A 160 -3.15 -0.67 -3.32
C ALA A 160 -2.23 -1.90 -3.30
N LYS A 161 -1.38 -2.04 -4.34
CA LYS A 161 -0.51 -3.18 -4.55
C LYS A 161 0.67 -2.86 -5.49
N PRO A 162 1.59 -1.98 -5.07
CA PRO A 162 2.81 -1.73 -5.84
C PRO A 162 3.61 -3.03 -6.03
N GLY A 163 4.26 -3.20 -7.19
CA GLY A 163 5.13 -4.35 -7.45
C GLY A 163 4.45 -5.68 -7.78
N ILE A 164 3.11 -5.77 -7.75
CA ILE A 164 2.39 -7.00 -8.13
C ILE A 164 1.23 -6.72 -9.09
N GLY A 165 0.84 -7.75 -9.84
CA GLY A 165 -0.19 -7.66 -10.87
C GLY A 165 -1.64 -7.59 -10.38
N GLY A 166 -2.53 -7.43 -11.35
CA GLY A 166 -3.98 -7.61 -11.22
C GLY A 166 -4.36 -8.96 -10.62
N HIS A 167 -5.42 -8.99 -9.80
CA HIS A 167 -5.95 -10.24 -9.25
C HIS A 167 -7.48 -10.14 -9.27
N LEU A 168 -8.12 -11.03 -10.03
CA LEU A 168 -9.55 -11.29 -9.92
C LEU A 168 -9.75 -12.75 -9.49
N PRO A 169 -10.33 -12.98 -8.30
CA PRO A 169 -10.64 -14.34 -7.85
C PRO A 169 -11.55 -15.10 -8.82
N GLY A 170 -11.28 -16.38 -9.01
CA GLY A 170 -11.90 -17.25 -10.01
C GLY A 170 -13.40 -17.39 -9.83
N ASN A 171 -13.90 -17.32 -8.59
CA ASN A 171 -15.32 -17.30 -8.30
C ASN A 171 -16.06 -16.07 -8.88
N LYS A 172 -15.35 -15.02 -9.30
CA LYS A 172 -15.89 -13.86 -10.02
C LYS A 172 -15.66 -13.93 -11.54
N VAL A 173 -14.89 -14.91 -12.03
CA VAL A 173 -14.70 -15.16 -13.45
C VAL A 173 -15.88 -15.99 -13.96
N THR A 174 -17.01 -15.32 -14.14
CA THR A 174 -18.23 -15.87 -14.76
C THR A 174 -18.13 -15.85 -16.28
N GLU A 175 -19.10 -16.42 -16.99
CA GLU A 175 -19.09 -16.51 -18.46
C GLU A 175 -18.85 -15.15 -19.17
N PRO A 176 -19.56 -14.05 -18.84
CA PRO A 176 -19.28 -12.75 -19.47
C PRO A 176 -17.84 -12.25 -19.26
N ILE A 177 -17.26 -12.51 -18.08
CA ILE A 177 -15.89 -12.15 -17.74
C ILE A 177 -14.89 -13.04 -18.49
N SER A 178 -15.16 -14.34 -18.55
CA SER A 178 -14.39 -15.33 -19.29
C SER A 178 -14.30 -14.95 -20.77
N VAL A 179 -15.43 -14.62 -21.41
CA VAL A 179 -15.48 -14.17 -22.81
C VAL A 179 -14.70 -12.87 -23.00
N THR A 180 -14.90 -11.89 -22.12
CA THR A 180 -14.22 -10.59 -22.24
C THR A 180 -12.71 -10.72 -22.08
N ARG A 181 -12.25 -11.51 -21.10
CA ARG A 181 -10.83 -11.66 -20.78
C ARG A 181 -10.13 -12.75 -21.58
N ARG A 182 -10.88 -13.62 -22.26
CA ARG A 182 -10.40 -14.79 -23.01
C ARG A 182 -9.67 -15.80 -22.09
N ILE A 183 -10.26 -16.07 -20.93
CA ILE A 183 -9.74 -17.04 -19.94
C ILE A 183 -10.84 -18.04 -19.53
N PRO A 184 -10.50 -19.24 -19.03
CA PRO A 184 -11.51 -20.20 -18.56
C PRO A 184 -12.37 -19.65 -17.39
N ILE A 185 -13.63 -20.05 -17.33
CA ILE A 185 -14.54 -19.76 -16.21
C ILE A 185 -13.98 -20.38 -14.92
N GLY A 186 -14.11 -19.67 -13.81
CA GLY A 186 -13.77 -20.21 -12.48
C GLY A 186 -12.29 -20.18 -12.10
N ILE A 187 -11.40 -19.77 -13.02
CA ILE A 187 -9.95 -19.69 -12.77
C ILE A 187 -9.57 -18.28 -12.33
N ASP A 188 -8.68 -18.17 -11.33
CA ASP A 188 -8.12 -16.89 -10.90
C ASP A 188 -7.45 -16.16 -12.07
N ALA A 189 -7.85 -14.91 -12.32
CA ALA A 189 -7.17 -14.06 -13.28
C ALA A 189 -6.04 -13.31 -12.58
N ILE A 190 -4.87 -13.94 -12.50
CA ILE A 190 -3.64 -13.36 -11.97
C ILE A 190 -2.83 -12.76 -13.11
N SER A 191 -2.65 -11.45 -13.09
CA SER A 191 -1.82 -10.76 -14.07
C SER A 191 -0.35 -10.86 -13.67
N PRO A 192 0.58 -10.93 -14.65
CA PRO A 192 1.99 -10.82 -14.34
C PRO A 192 2.28 -9.52 -13.57
N ALA A 193 3.28 -9.54 -12.69
CA ALA A 193 3.80 -8.32 -12.07
C ALA A 193 4.44 -7.39 -13.13
N PRO A 194 5.40 -7.83 -13.97
CA PRO A 194 5.94 -7.03 -15.06
C PRO A 194 4.99 -6.93 -16.26
N HIS A 195 5.20 -5.89 -17.05
CA HIS A 195 4.89 -5.91 -18.46
C HIS A 195 5.99 -6.66 -19.21
N HIS A 196 5.67 -7.78 -19.88
CA HIS A 196 6.66 -8.57 -20.63
C HIS A 196 7.22 -7.87 -21.89
N ASP A 197 6.72 -6.68 -22.19
CA ASP A 197 7.16 -5.80 -23.27
C ASP A 197 7.65 -4.43 -22.74
N ILE A 198 7.85 -4.31 -21.43
CA ILE A 198 8.39 -3.10 -20.78
C ILE A 198 9.31 -3.52 -19.62
N TYR A 199 10.61 -3.66 -19.90
CA TYR A 199 11.63 -3.99 -18.89
C TYR A 199 12.57 -2.82 -18.57
N SER A 200 12.38 -1.71 -19.28
CA SER A 200 13.21 -0.52 -19.18
C SER A 200 12.40 0.73 -19.50
N ILE A 201 12.99 1.91 -19.31
CA ILE A 201 12.31 3.16 -19.63
C ILE A 201 12.20 3.35 -21.16
N GLU A 202 13.16 2.85 -21.92
CA GLU A 202 13.18 2.86 -23.37
C GLU A 202 12.13 1.91 -23.98
N ASP A 203 11.87 0.75 -23.37
CA ASP A 203 10.75 -0.10 -23.78
C ASP A 203 9.40 0.57 -23.53
N LEU A 204 9.28 1.33 -22.43
CA LEU A 204 8.08 2.12 -22.16
C LEU A 204 7.89 3.17 -23.26
N GLY A 205 8.97 3.86 -23.67
CA GLY A 205 8.95 4.80 -24.80
C GLY A 205 8.48 4.16 -26.10
N GLN A 206 9.05 3.02 -26.47
CA GLN A 206 8.61 2.25 -27.65
C GLN A 206 7.12 1.92 -27.58
N ARG A 207 6.62 1.51 -26.41
CA ARG A 207 5.20 1.18 -26.25
C ARG A 207 4.31 2.42 -26.32
N ILE A 208 4.72 3.54 -25.73
CA ILE A 208 4.00 4.81 -25.83
C ILE A 208 3.86 5.22 -27.29
N GLU A 209 4.96 5.22 -28.04
CA GLU A 209 4.98 5.58 -29.46
C GLU A 209 4.07 4.66 -30.29
N ALA A 210 4.21 3.34 -30.12
CA ALA A 210 3.39 2.37 -30.85
C ALA A 210 1.88 2.53 -30.58
N LEU A 211 1.48 2.84 -29.34
CA LEU A 211 0.07 3.08 -29.00
C LEU A 211 -0.44 4.39 -29.60
N LYS A 212 0.37 5.44 -29.60
CA LYS A 212 0.05 6.72 -30.25
C LYS A 212 -0.11 6.56 -31.75
N GLU A 213 0.82 5.87 -32.41
CA GLU A 213 0.77 5.62 -33.85
C GLU A 213 -0.46 4.79 -34.23
N ALA A 214 -0.75 3.73 -33.48
CA ALA A 214 -1.88 2.85 -33.77
C ALA A 214 -3.26 3.49 -33.57
N THR A 215 -3.38 4.52 -32.73
CA THR A 215 -4.69 5.06 -32.30
C THR A 215 -4.89 6.56 -32.50
N GLY A 216 -3.82 7.33 -32.66
CA GLY A 216 -3.85 8.79 -32.70
C GLY A 216 -4.24 9.44 -31.36
N LYS A 217 -4.18 8.72 -30.24
CA LYS A 217 -4.67 9.17 -28.93
C LYS A 217 -3.54 9.51 -27.96
N PRO A 218 -3.80 10.38 -26.96
CA PRO A 218 -2.87 10.57 -25.87
C PRO A 218 -2.70 9.30 -25.03
N VAL A 219 -1.47 9.11 -24.54
CA VAL A 219 -1.05 7.97 -23.73
C VAL A 219 -0.57 8.48 -22.38
N PHE A 220 -1.22 7.99 -21.33
CA PHE A 220 -0.87 8.24 -19.94
C PHE A 220 -0.20 7.00 -19.35
N VAL A 221 0.67 7.19 -18.37
CA VAL A 221 1.28 6.08 -17.62
C VAL A 221 0.81 6.13 -16.18
N LYS A 222 0.23 5.04 -15.69
CA LYS A 222 -0.17 4.90 -14.29
C LYS A 222 0.88 4.13 -13.50
N VAL A 223 1.38 4.76 -12.44
CA VAL A 223 2.39 4.19 -11.53
C VAL A 223 1.88 4.20 -10.10
N ALA A 224 2.35 3.26 -9.29
CA ALA A 224 2.16 3.37 -7.86
C ALA A 224 3.17 4.36 -7.27
N ALA A 225 2.74 5.15 -6.28
CA ALA A 225 3.62 6.04 -5.55
C ALA A 225 4.63 5.21 -4.75
N THR A 226 5.89 5.29 -5.13
CA THR A 226 7.02 4.47 -4.64
C THR A 226 8.26 5.33 -4.42
N ASN A 227 9.34 4.76 -3.92
CA ASN A 227 10.47 5.48 -3.35
C ASN A 227 11.17 6.46 -4.31
N TYR A 228 11.14 6.17 -5.61
CA TYR A 228 11.84 6.91 -6.66
C TYR A 228 10.89 7.63 -7.62
N ILE A 229 9.67 7.95 -7.15
CA ILE A 229 8.65 8.60 -7.97
C ILE A 229 9.13 9.83 -8.74
N PRO A 230 10.05 10.70 -8.23
CA PRO A 230 10.48 11.85 -9.01
C PRO A 230 11.25 11.45 -10.28
N TYR A 231 12.17 10.48 -10.18
CA TYR A 231 12.92 9.99 -11.33
C TYR A 231 12.03 9.23 -12.31
N ILE A 232 11.10 8.44 -11.79
CA ILE A 232 10.13 7.67 -12.61
C ILE A 232 9.29 8.63 -13.45
N VAL A 233 8.75 9.68 -12.84
CA VAL A 233 7.92 10.67 -13.54
C VAL A 233 8.72 11.47 -14.58
N SER A 234 9.96 11.88 -14.26
CA SER A 234 10.84 12.51 -15.24
C SER A 234 11.11 11.59 -16.45
N GLY A 235 11.42 10.32 -16.18
CA GLY A 235 11.62 9.32 -17.23
C GLY A 235 10.39 9.17 -18.13
N ILE A 236 9.20 9.01 -17.53
CA ILE A 236 7.93 8.89 -18.27
C ILE A 236 7.70 10.10 -19.19
N ALA A 237 7.92 11.32 -18.68
CA ALA A 237 7.74 12.55 -19.46
C ALA A 237 8.72 12.61 -20.65
N ARG A 238 9.99 12.22 -20.45
CA ARG A 238 11.01 12.17 -21.51
C ARG A 238 10.71 11.14 -22.59
N MET A 239 10.00 10.06 -22.24
CA MET A 239 9.59 9.02 -23.19
C MET A 239 8.34 9.39 -24.01
N GLY A 240 7.83 10.61 -23.87
CA GLY A 240 6.76 11.14 -24.72
C GLY A 240 5.35 10.78 -24.27
N ALA A 241 5.15 10.31 -23.04
CA ALA A 241 3.81 10.22 -22.46
C ALA A 241 3.20 11.62 -22.29
N ASP A 242 1.88 11.73 -22.39
CA ASP A 242 1.15 13.00 -22.24
C ASP A 242 0.89 13.35 -20.77
N GLY A 243 1.00 12.37 -19.89
CA GLY A 243 0.86 12.55 -18.46
C GLY A 243 1.08 11.28 -17.65
N VAL A 244 1.03 11.43 -16.35
CA VAL A 244 1.15 10.35 -15.37
C VAL A 244 -0.06 10.31 -14.46
N ILE A 245 -0.51 9.10 -14.12
CA ILE A 245 -1.42 8.87 -13.00
C ILE A 245 -0.60 8.31 -11.84
N ILE A 246 -0.42 9.11 -10.78
CA ILE A 246 0.31 8.69 -9.58
C ILE A 246 -0.71 8.15 -8.58
N ASP A 247 -0.59 6.88 -8.19
CA ASP A 247 -1.55 6.22 -7.30
C ASP A 247 -0.92 5.93 -5.93
N GLY A 248 -1.33 6.69 -4.92
CA GLY A 248 -0.81 6.66 -3.56
C GLY A 248 -1.12 5.38 -2.78
N HIS A 249 -0.30 5.07 -1.79
CA HIS A 249 -0.50 3.91 -0.93
C HIS A 249 -1.89 3.94 -0.25
N GLY A 250 -2.44 2.75 0.00
CA GLY A 250 -3.76 2.63 0.60
C GLY A 250 -4.93 2.97 -0.33
N ALA A 251 -4.68 3.14 -1.64
CA ALA A 251 -5.72 3.21 -2.67
C ALA A 251 -6.65 1.97 -2.67
N GLY A 252 -7.82 2.12 -3.27
CA GLY A 252 -8.80 1.03 -3.38
C GLY A 252 -8.39 -0.10 -4.32
N THR A 253 -8.85 -1.31 -4.05
CA THR A 253 -8.70 -2.48 -4.94
C THR A 253 -9.83 -3.49 -4.75
N GLY A 254 -10.12 -4.27 -5.79
CA GLY A 254 -11.08 -5.37 -5.72
C GLY A 254 -10.53 -6.59 -4.97
N ALA A 255 -9.22 -6.85 -5.07
CA ALA A 255 -8.53 -7.94 -4.38
C ALA A 255 -7.02 -7.66 -4.29
N THR A 256 -6.44 -7.88 -3.11
CA THR A 256 -4.99 -7.79 -2.86
C THR A 256 -4.61 -8.53 -1.58
N PRO A 257 -3.38 -9.06 -1.42
CA PRO A 257 -2.86 -9.46 -0.13
C PRO A 257 -2.81 -8.29 0.87
N VAL A 258 -3.28 -8.52 2.11
CA VAL A 258 -3.27 -7.54 3.20
C VAL A 258 -1.85 -7.00 3.43
N VAL A 259 -0.86 -7.90 3.49
CA VAL A 259 0.53 -7.55 3.77
C VAL A 259 1.11 -6.55 2.78
N ILE A 260 0.77 -6.65 1.49
CA ILE A 260 1.21 -5.71 0.44
C ILE A 260 0.51 -4.37 0.62
N ARG A 261 -0.83 -4.38 0.67
CA ARG A 261 -1.66 -3.17 0.76
C ARG A 261 -1.28 -2.30 1.96
N ASP A 262 -0.93 -2.95 3.06
CA ASP A 262 -0.72 -2.31 4.35
C ASP A 262 0.75 -1.96 4.61
N ASN A 263 1.71 -2.32 3.74
CA ASN A 263 3.15 -2.06 3.99
C ASN A 263 3.94 -1.47 2.81
N VAL A 264 3.39 -1.43 1.60
CA VAL A 264 4.14 -1.03 0.40
C VAL A 264 3.63 0.30 -0.18
N GLY A 265 4.56 1.15 -0.64
CA GLY A 265 4.28 2.42 -1.30
C GLY A 265 4.23 3.63 -0.36
N ILE A 266 4.09 4.83 -0.94
CA ILE A 266 4.13 6.11 -0.22
C ILE A 266 2.84 6.95 -0.40
N PRO A 267 2.56 7.92 0.49
CA PRO A 267 1.39 8.83 0.39
C PRO A 267 1.36 9.65 -0.90
N ILE A 268 0.15 9.95 -1.38
CA ILE A 268 -0.06 10.64 -2.67
C ILE A 268 0.42 12.09 -2.61
N GLU A 269 0.24 12.76 -1.48
CA GLU A 269 0.60 14.15 -1.25
C GLU A 269 2.10 14.40 -1.36
N LEU A 270 2.92 13.48 -0.82
CA LEU A 270 4.37 13.53 -0.95
C LEU A 270 4.82 13.21 -2.36
N ALA A 271 4.17 12.22 -3.00
CA ALA A 271 4.52 11.81 -4.36
C ALA A 271 4.21 12.91 -5.40
N VAL A 272 3.05 13.55 -5.29
CA VAL A 272 2.64 14.67 -6.17
C VAL A 272 3.56 15.86 -5.97
N ALA A 273 3.85 16.24 -4.73
CA ALA A 273 4.70 17.39 -4.44
C ALA A 273 6.10 17.21 -5.06
N SER A 274 6.70 16.04 -4.89
CA SER A 274 8.03 15.75 -5.44
C SER A 274 8.03 15.58 -6.96
N ALA A 275 6.98 14.97 -7.54
CA ALA A 275 6.80 14.85 -8.98
C ALA A 275 6.66 16.22 -9.67
N ASP A 276 5.87 17.13 -9.11
CA ASP A 276 5.74 18.49 -9.63
C ASP A 276 7.08 19.25 -9.54
N LYS A 277 7.78 19.14 -8.40
CA LYS A 277 9.09 19.79 -8.18
C LYS A 277 10.14 19.34 -9.21
N ILE A 278 10.27 18.03 -9.44
CA ILE A 278 11.26 17.50 -10.39
C ILE A 278 10.92 17.88 -11.85
N LEU A 279 9.65 17.81 -12.23
CA LEU A 279 9.22 18.15 -13.59
C LEU A 279 9.42 19.64 -13.89
N ARG A 280 9.20 20.52 -12.91
CA ARG A 280 9.50 21.96 -13.05
C ARG A 280 10.99 22.21 -13.15
N ARG A 281 11.79 21.58 -12.29
CA ARG A 281 13.25 21.68 -12.32
C ARG A 281 13.82 21.29 -13.69
N GLU A 282 13.21 20.32 -14.35
CA GLU A 282 13.64 19.82 -15.65
C GLU A 282 12.94 20.49 -16.84
N GLY A 283 12.04 21.47 -16.61
CA GLY A 283 11.32 22.17 -17.67
C GLY A 283 10.30 21.29 -18.43
N LEU A 284 9.86 20.18 -17.83
CA LEU A 284 8.93 19.21 -18.42
C LEU A 284 7.46 19.46 -18.02
N ARG A 285 7.22 20.23 -16.95
CA ARG A 285 5.90 20.35 -16.30
C ARG A 285 4.80 20.94 -17.18
N ASP A 286 5.13 21.89 -18.05
CA ASP A 286 4.12 22.67 -18.79
C ASP A 286 3.33 21.85 -19.83
N LYS A 287 3.93 20.76 -20.34
CA LYS A 287 3.33 19.89 -21.36
C LYS A 287 2.94 18.52 -20.82
N PHE A 288 3.02 18.33 -19.50
CA PHE A 288 2.87 17.02 -18.88
C PHE A 288 1.88 17.05 -17.72
N THR A 289 0.83 16.26 -17.84
CA THR A 289 -0.29 16.24 -16.88
C THR A 289 -0.01 15.30 -15.70
N ILE A 290 -0.28 15.74 -14.48
CA ILE A 290 -0.25 14.90 -13.28
C ILE A 290 -1.70 14.63 -12.82
N ILE A 291 -2.11 13.38 -12.86
CA ILE A 291 -3.36 12.91 -12.25
C ILE A 291 -3.05 12.27 -10.90
N ALA A 292 -3.54 12.85 -9.81
CA ALA A 292 -3.33 12.33 -8.46
C ALA A 292 -4.43 11.34 -8.07
N ALA A 293 -4.06 10.12 -7.70
CA ALA A 293 -4.97 9.05 -7.29
C ALA A 293 -4.57 8.46 -5.93
N GLY A 294 -5.54 7.87 -5.22
CA GLY A 294 -5.32 7.24 -3.92
C GLY A 294 -5.86 8.07 -2.76
N ARG A 295 -6.85 7.52 -2.03
CA ARG A 295 -7.45 8.11 -0.82
C ARG A 295 -7.97 9.56 -0.97
N VAL A 296 -8.40 9.98 -2.16
CA VAL A 296 -9.13 11.26 -2.32
C VAL A 296 -10.58 11.06 -1.91
N SER A 297 -11.01 11.71 -0.83
CA SER A 297 -12.33 11.52 -0.20
C SER A 297 -13.25 12.74 -0.29
N SER A 298 -12.69 13.95 -0.51
CA SER A 298 -13.44 15.21 -0.51
C SER A 298 -12.89 16.22 -1.53
N ALA A 299 -13.64 17.31 -1.75
CA ALA A 299 -13.16 18.45 -2.54
C ALA A 299 -11.95 19.15 -1.87
N THR A 300 -11.86 19.09 -0.55
CA THR A 300 -10.72 19.61 0.22
C THR A 300 -9.44 18.82 -0.04
N ASP A 301 -9.51 17.49 -0.02
CA ASP A 301 -8.38 16.62 -0.42
C ASP A 301 -7.91 17.01 -1.84
N ALA A 302 -8.86 17.18 -2.76
CA ALA A 302 -8.57 17.53 -4.14
C ALA A 302 -7.90 18.89 -4.28
N ALA A 303 -8.46 19.93 -3.65
CA ALA A 303 -7.91 21.28 -3.65
C ALA A 303 -6.46 21.32 -3.17
N LYS A 304 -6.12 20.57 -2.12
CA LYS A 304 -4.76 20.48 -1.61
C LYS A 304 -3.83 19.77 -2.58
N LEU A 305 -4.28 18.69 -3.22
CA LEU A 305 -3.48 18.00 -4.24
C LEU A 305 -3.21 18.90 -5.46
N PHE A 306 -4.18 19.72 -5.88
CA PHE A 306 -3.94 20.75 -6.89
C PHE A 306 -2.89 21.77 -6.43
N ALA A 307 -3.00 22.29 -5.20
CA ALA A 307 -2.00 23.18 -4.61
C ALA A 307 -0.61 22.57 -4.50
N LEU A 308 -0.51 21.25 -4.29
CA LEU A 308 0.76 20.51 -4.29
C LEU A 308 1.31 20.21 -5.70
N GLY A 309 0.50 20.35 -6.74
CA GLY A 309 0.94 20.29 -8.14
C GLY A 309 0.19 19.32 -9.05
N ALA A 310 -0.90 18.68 -8.62
CA ALA A 310 -1.76 17.91 -9.52
C ALA A 310 -2.51 18.81 -10.53
N ASP A 311 -2.88 18.26 -11.69
CA ASP A 311 -3.79 18.90 -12.66
C ASP A 311 -5.21 18.30 -12.60
N VAL A 312 -5.30 16.99 -12.32
CA VAL A 312 -6.56 16.23 -12.20
C VAL A 312 -6.47 15.37 -10.95
N VAL A 313 -7.61 15.11 -10.29
CA VAL A 313 -7.67 14.13 -9.20
C VAL A 313 -8.56 12.95 -9.56
N SER A 314 -8.18 11.77 -9.11
CA SER A 314 -8.95 10.56 -9.31
C SER A 314 -9.74 10.15 -8.08
N VAL A 315 -11.05 9.92 -8.27
CA VAL A 315 -11.98 9.52 -7.22
C VAL A 315 -12.68 8.20 -7.59
N GLY A 316 -12.01 7.08 -7.32
CA GLY A 316 -12.58 5.74 -7.56
C GLY A 316 -13.54 5.30 -6.45
N THR A 317 -13.03 5.14 -5.22
CA THR A 317 -13.85 4.67 -4.09
C THR A 317 -14.98 5.63 -3.73
N GLY A 318 -14.76 6.95 -3.83
CA GLY A 318 -15.82 7.94 -3.63
C GLY A 318 -16.98 7.77 -4.62
N ALA A 319 -16.68 7.45 -5.89
CA ALA A 319 -17.71 7.12 -6.88
C ALA A 319 -18.49 5.85 -6.52
N LEU A 320 -17.81 4.82 -5.99
CA LEU A 320 -18.49 3.62 -5.49
C LEU A 320 -19.40 3.91 -4.28
N ILE A 321 -18.96 4.77 -3.36
CA ILE A 321 -19.76 5.21 -2.21
C ILE A 321 -20.99 6.00 -2.67
N ALA A 322 -20.82 6.92 -3.63
CA ALA A 322 -21.92 7.66 -4.24
C ALA A 322 -22.96 6.74 -4.87
N MET A 323 -22.56 5.61 -5.46
CA MET A 323 -23.50 4.60 -5.99
C MET A 323 -24.04 3.63 -4.93
N GLY A 324 -23.56 3.67 -3.70
CA GLY A 324 -24.13 2.89 -2.61
C GLY A 324 -23.18 2.03 -1.80
N CYS A 325 -21.86 2.03 -2.05
CA CYS A 325 -20.92 1.24 -1.26
C CYS A 325 -21.09 1.51 0.24
N VAL A 326 -21.11 0.44 1.03
CA VAL A 326 -21.23 0.49 2.50
C VAL A 326 -19.94 0.06 3.21
N MET A 327 -18.82 0.03 2.48
CA MET A 327 -17.47 -0.21 3.01
C MET A 327 -17.31 -1.50 3.85
N VAL A 328 -17.68 -2.65 3.29
CA VAL A 328 -17.56 -3.96 3.97
C VAL A 328 -16.21 -4.67 3.73
N HIS A 329 -15.32 -4.15 2.88
CA HIS A 329 -14.00 -4.73 2.57
C HIS A 329 -14.00 -6.18 2.06
N LYS A 330 -15.11 -6.66 1.48
CA LYS A 330 -15.28 -8.03 0.95
C LYS A 330 -15.58 -8.08 -0.56
N CYS A 331 -15.07 -7.13 -1.35
CA CYS A 331 -15.28 -7.06 -2.80
C CYS A 331 -14.73 -8.28 -3.55
N HIS A 332 -13.67 -8.90 -3.03
CA HIS A 332 -13.02 -10.10 -3.57
C HIS A 332 -13.91 -11.35 -3.47
N VAL A 333 -14.88 -11.37 -2.55
CA VAL A 333 -15.77 -12.54 -2.34
C VAL A 333 -16.80 -12.68 -3.44
N GLY A 334 -17.16 -11.59 -4.14
CA GLY A 334 -18.18 -11.62 -5.19
C GLY A 334 -19.63 -11.62 -4.68
N SER A 335 -19.85 -11.41 -3.38
CA SER A 335 -21.18 -11.34 -2.75
C SER A 335 -21.49 -9.94 -2.20
N CYS A 336 -21.12 -8.89 -2.94
CA CYS A 336 -21.29 -7.50 -2.52
C CYS A 336 -22.75 -7.21 -2.13
N PRO A 337 -23.02 -6.71 -0.92
CA PRO A 337 -24.40 -6.50 -0.47
C PRO A 337 -25.17 -5.52 -1.36
N THR A 338 -24.46 -4.58 -1.97
CA THR A 338 -25.01 -3.53 -2.83
C THR A 338 -24.91 -3.84 -4.31
N GLY A 339 -24.47 -5.05 -4.70
CA GLY A 339 -24.34 -5.45 -6.11
C GLY A 339 -23.15 -4.84 -6.86
N LEU A 340 -22.49 -3.79 -6.35
CA LEU A 340 -21.40 -3.08 -7.06
C LEU A 340 -20.24 -3.98 -7.49
N THR A 341 -19.83 -4.90 -6.61
CA THR A 341 -18.70 -5.81 -6.83
C THR A 341 -19.11 -7.28 -6.77
N ALA A 342 -20.38 -7.57 -7.04
CA ALA A 342 -20.90 -8.93 -7.09
C ALA A 342 -20.34 -9.70 -8.30
N LYS A 343 -20.32 -11.04 -8.21
CA LYS A 343 -20.16 -11.90 -9.38
C LYS A 343 -21.37 -11.73 -10.31
N ILE A 344 -21.17 -11.89 -11.61
CA ILE A 344 -22.20 -11.63 -12.62
C ILE A 344 -22.98 -12.92 -12.87
N ASP A 345 -23.95 -13.19 -12.00
CA ASP A 345 -24.82 -14.38 -12.02
C ASP A 345 -26.32 -14.06 -11.92
N GLY A 346 -26.68 -12.76 -11.95
CA GLY A 346 -28.05 -12.29 -11.83
C GLY A 346 -28.61 -12.20 -10.40
N THR A 347 -27.87 -12.65 -9.37
CA THR A 347 -28.38 -12.65 -7.98
C THR A 347 -28.49 -11.25 -7.38
N ARG A 348 -27.57 -10.36 -7.71
CA ARG A 348 -27.56 -8.96 -7.28
C ARG A 348 -27.11 -8.08 -8.42
N VAL A 349 -27.98 -7.18 -8.85
CA VAL A 349 -27.75 -6.26 -9.96
C VAL A 349 -27.94 -4.83 -9.47
N VAL A 350 -27.05 -3.94 -9.91
CA VAL A 350 -27.16 -2.50 -9.63
C VAL A 350 -28.03 -1.88 -10.71
N ASP A 351 -28.99 -1.06 -10.30
CA ASP A 351 -29.78 -0.26 -11.22
C ASP A 351 -28.90 0.83 -11.85
N VAL A 352 -28.79 0.82 -13.18
CA VAL A 352 -27.89 1.71 -13.92
C VAL A 352 -28.35 3.16 -13.82
N GLU A 353 -29.65 3.42 -13.96
CA GLU A 353 -30.21 4.77 -13.90
C GLU A 353 -29.98 5.43 -12.54
N PHE A 354 -30.19 4.67 -11.47
CA PHE A 354 -29.86 5.08 -10.11
C PHE A 354 -28.37 5.39 -9.98
N GLY A 355 -27.49 4.50 -10.44
CA GLY A 355 -26.05 4.70 -10.42
C GLY A 355 -25.62 5.99 -11.14
N VAL A 356 -26.13 6.20 -12.37
CA VAL A 356 -25.88 7.41 -13.17
C VAL A 356 -26.35 8.65 -12.43
N LYS A 357 -27.59 8.65 -11.94
CA LYS A 357 -28.15 9.80 -11.21
C LYS A 357 -27.32 10.16 -9.98
N MET A 358 -26.94 9.17 -9.19
CA MET A 358 -26.12 9.40 -7.99
C MET A 358 -24.73 9.94 -8.33
N LEU A 359 -24.09 9.43 -9.39
CA LEU A 359 -22.79 9.90 -9.82
C LEU A 359 -22.82 11.30 -10.41
N VAL A 360 -23.79 11.61 -11.28
CA VAL A 360 -23.95 12.97 -11.83
C VAL A 360 -24.14 13.99 -10.71
N ASN A 361 -24.99 13.67 -9.73
CA ASN A 361 -25.16 14.51 -8.55
C ASN A 361 -23.87 14.62 -7.74
N PHE A 362 -23.19 13.51 -7.46
CA PHE A 362 -21.93 13.53 -6.72
C PHE A 362 -20.90 14.43 -7.39
N ILE A 363 -20.70 14.30 -8.71
CA ILE A 363 -19.77 15.10 -9.50
C ILE A 363 -20.15 16.58 -9.44
N ASN A 364 -21.43 16.92 -9.62
CA ASN A 364 -21.90 18.31 -9.54
C ASN A 364 -21.69 18.90 -8.14
N GLY A 365 -22.05 18.16 -7.09
CA GLY A 365 -21.89 18.59 -5.71
C GLY A 365 -20.42 18.78 -5.33
N PHE A 366 -19.57 17.81 -5.70
CA PHE A 366 -18.13 17.87 -5.48
C PHE A 366 -17.49 19.05 -6.22
N SER A 367 -17.84 19.25 -7.49
CA SER A 367 -17.32 20.35 -8.30
C SER A 367 -17.76 21.70 -7.74
N MET A 368 -19.00 21.83 -7.31
CA MET A 368 -19.48 23.06 -6.66
C MET A 368 -18.78 23.31 -5.32
N GLU A 369 -18.49 22.28 -4.54
CA GLU A 369 -17.69 22.40 -3.32
C GLU A 369 -16.26 22.85 -3.61
N LEU A 370 -15.63 22.28 -4.63
CA LEU A 370 -14.30 22.67 -5.09
C LEU A 370 -14.28 24.14 -5.55
N ALA A 371 -15.26 24.57 -6.35
CA ALA A 371 -15.38 25.97 -6.77
C ALA A 371 -15.59 26.91 -5.58
N ASN A 372 -16.33 26.48 -4.55
CA ASN A 372 -16.43 27.24 -3.30
C ASN A 372 -15.07 27.36 -2.59
N ILE A 373 -14.25 26.32 -2.57
CA ILE A 373 -12.90 26.41 -1.99
C ILE A 373 -12.07 27.46 -2.73
N LEU A 374 -12.11 27.48 -4.06
CA LEU A 374 -11.41 28.50 -4.88
C LEU A 374 -11.92 29.92 -4.58
N ASP A 375 -13.24 30.13 -4.55
CA ASP A 375 -13.83 31.43 -4.22
C ASP A 375 -13.38 31.92 -2.83
N ASN A 376 -13.32 31.03 -1.83
CA ASN A 376 -12.85 31.39 -0.48
C ASN A 376 -11.33 31.65 -0.42
N LEU A 377 -10.55 31.10 -1.36
CA LEU A 377 -9.13 31.41 -1.56
C LEU A 377 -8.91 32.66 -2.42
N GLY A 378 -9.96 33.27 -2.95
CA GLY A 378 -9.88 34.41 -3.85
C GLY A 378 -9.35 34.07 -5.25
N LEU A 379 -9.48 32.81 -5.68
CA LEU A 379 -9.03 32.32 -6.98
C LEU A 379 -10.20 32.21 -7.95
N SER A 380 -10.00 32.64 -9.19
CA SER A 380 -11.05 32.64 -10.21
C SER A 380 -11.01 31.41 -11.12
N ASP A 381 -9.86 30.73 -11.22
CA ASP A 381 -9.67 29.57 -12.07
C ASP A 381 -8.84 28.49 -11.37
N ILE A 382 -9.19 27.22 -11.57
CA ILE A 382 -8.48 26.07 -10.98
C ILE A 382 -7.01 26.00 -11.36
N LYS A 383 -6.63 26.49 -12.53
CA LYS A 383 -5.24 26.54 -12.99
C LYS A 383 -4.40 27.48 -12.12
N GLU A 384 -5.02 28.47 -11.46
CA GLU A 384 -4.34 29.34 -10.51
C GLU A 384 -3.97 28.61 -9.22
N LEU A 385 -4.73 27.58 -8.81
CA LEU A 385 -4.44 26.82 -7.59
C LEU A 385 -3.23 25.91 -7.79
N ARG A 386 -2.97 25.47 -9.02
CA ARG A 386 -1.95 24.47 -9.34
C ARG A 386 -0.54 24.89 -8.88
N GLY A 387 0.00 24.17 -7.90
CA GLY A 387 1.34 24.41 -7.37
C GLY A 387 1.44 25.61 -6.41
N LYS A 388 0.32 26.24 -6.01
CA LYS A 388 0.29 27.33 -5.02
C LYS A 388 0.45 26.82 -3.59
N ARG A 389 1.63 26.28 -3.31
CA ARG A 389 2.03 25.71 -2.01
C ARG A 389 2.02 26.74 -0.89
N GLU A 390 2.23 28.02 -1.21
CA GLU A 390 2.21 29.14 -0.26
C GLU A 390 0.86 29.34 0.44
N LEU A 391 -0.24 28.87 -0.17
CA LEU A 391 -1.58 28.89 0.41
C LEU A 391 -1.79 27.79 1.45
N LEU A 392 -0.86 26.83 1.55
CA LEU A 392 -0.94 25.71 2.48
C LEU A 392 -0.10 25.98 3.73
N TYR A 393 -0.53 25.38 4.83
CA TYR A 393 0.19 25.34 6.09
C TYR A 393 0.08 23.96 6.73
N GLY A 394 1.21 23.37 7.12
CA GLY A 394 1.27 22.06 7.78
C GLY A 394 1.20 22.19 9.31
N HIS A 395 0.47 21.30 9.96
CA HIS A 395 0.36 21.27 11.42
C HIS A 395 0.86 19.96 11.99
N GLY A 396 1.89 20.02 12.83
CA GLY A 396 2.45 18.83 13.50
C GLY A 396 2.97 17.79 12.51
N LEU A 397 3.66 18.29 11.47
CA LEU A 397 4.36 17.48 10.48
C LEU A 397 5.86 17.53 10.75
N SER A 398 6.57 16.44 10.45
CA SER A 398 8.02 16.41 10.58
C SER A 398 8.67 17.43 9.64
N LYS A 399 9.85 17.92 10.02
CA LYS A 399 10.65 18.82 9.18
C LYS A 399 10.83 18.32 7.75
N ASP A 400 11.21 17.05 7.59
CA ASP A 400 11.41 16.43 6.28
C ASP A 400 10.11 16.43 5.45
N THR A 401 8.97 16.18 6.09
CA THR A 401 7.65 16.21 5.43
C THR A 401 7.33 17.61 4.90
N LEU A 402 7.54 18.65 5.71
CA LEU A 402 7.29 20.05 5.32
C LEU A 402 8.20 20.45 4.14
N GLU A 403 9.48 20.06 4.17
CA GLU A 403 10.44 20.32 3.09
C GLU A 403 10.07 19.61 1.78
N ILE A 404 9.58 18.37 1.85
CA ILE A 404 9.13 17.59 0.68
C ILE A 404 7.87 18.19 0.07
N LEU A 405 6.89 18.55 0.91
CA LEU A 405 5.67 19.22 0.46
C LEU A 405 5.97 20.62 -0.09
N GLY A 406 7.03 21.28 0.39
CA GLY A 406 7.40 22.64 0.03
C GLY A 406 6.46 23.68 0.65
N ILE A 407 6.03 23.46 1.89
CA ILE A 407 5.09 24.32 2.62
C ILE A 407 5.67 24.74 3.97
N GLU A 408 5.18 25.84 4.52
CA GLU A 408 5.45 26.23 5.91
C GLU A 408 4.58 25.41 6.87
N GLY A 409 5.00 25.30 8.13
CA GLY A 409 4.20 24.60 9.13
C GLY A 409 4.78 24.62 10.53
N THR A 410 4.03 24.04 11.48
CA THR A 410 4.54 23.70 12.80
C THR A 410 5.09 22.28 12.81
N GLU A 411 6.27 22.13 13.42
CA GLU A 411 6.89 20.82 13.67
C GLU A 411 6.42 20.29 15.03
N ASP A 412 5.92 19.06 15.07
CA ASP A 412 5.64 18.34 16.32
C ASP A 412 6.36 16.97 16.26
N GLU A 413 7.22 16.70 17.24
CA GLU A 413 7.79 15.36 17.43
C GLU A 413 6.79 14.49 18.20
N VAL A 414 5.96 13.77 17.45
CA VAL A 414 4.94 12.89 18.01
C VAL A 414 5.61 11.64 18.58
N ASN A 415 5.15 11.15 19.75
CA ASN A 415 5.59 9.85 20.25
C ASN A 415 5.38 8.78 19.15
N PRO A 416 6.41 8.02 18.73
CA PRO A 416 6.27 7.03 17.65
C PRO A 416 5.40 5.83 18.04
N LYS A 417 5.05 5.66 19.32
CA LYS A 417 4.28 4.53 19.87
C LYS A 417 2.96 5.04 20.48
N LEU A 418 1.93 5.18 19.65
CA LEU A 418 0.60 5.70 20.03
C LEU A 418 -0.50 4.63 20.12
N GLY A 419 -0.29 3.50 19.46
CA GLY A 419 -1.27 2.43 19.30
C GLY A 419 -1.00 1.20 20.15
N GLU A 420 -1.96 0.28 20.14
CA GLU A 420 -1.84 -1.03 20.78
C GLU A 420 -1.12 -2.01 19.85
N LEU A 421 -0.30 -2.91 20.43
CA LEU A 421 0.37 -3.96 19.65
C LEU A 421 -0.63 -4.91 18.96
N TRP A 422 -1.72 -5.23 19.64
CA TRP A 422 -2.72 -6.21 19.18
C TRP A 422 -4.11 -5.58 19.15
N ASN A 423 -4.53 -5.13 17.98
CA ASN A 423 -5.90 -4.67 17.76
C ASN A 423 -6.75 -5.75 17.07
N ARG A 424 -8.07 -5.53 17.02
CA ARG A 424 -9.03 -6.49 16.45
C ARG A 424 -8.76 -6.81 14.98
N ARG A 425 -8.33 -5.83 14.17
CA ARG A 425 -7.99 -6.05 12.76
C ARG A 425 -6.81 -7.01 12.64
N LEU A 426 -5.74 -6.74 13.38
CA LEU A 426 -4.52 -7.53 13.32
C LEU A 426 -4.76 -8.96 13.81
N THR A 427 -5.49 -9.12 14.91
CA THR A 427 -5.92 -10.43 15.41
C THR A 427 -6.72 -11.20 14.35
N ALA A 428 -7.68 -10.55 13.68
CA ALA A 428 -8.47 -11.17 12.62
C ALA A 428 -7.62 -11.55 11.39
N TYR A 429 -6.65 -10.70 11.03
CA TYR A 429 -5.69 -10.98 9.96
C TYR A 429 -4.83 -12.21 10.29
N MET A 430 -4.25 -12.26 11.49
CA MET A 430 -3.44 -13.40 11.93
C MET A 430 -4.27 -14.69 12.03
N HIS A 431 -5.52 -14.60 12.49
CA HIS A 431 -6.45 -15.72 12.51
C HIS A 431 -6.71 -16.28 11.09
N GLU A 432 -6.95 -15.40 10.11
CA GLU A 432 -7.19 -15.81 8.73
C GLU A 432 -5.92 -16.39 8.07
N LEU A 433 -4.74 -15.82 8.37
CA LEU A 433 -3.44 -16.33 7.91
C LEU A 433 -3.19 -17.74 8.44
N MET A 434 -3.36 -17.95 9.75
CA MET A 434 -3.22 -19.24 10.42
C MET A 434 -4.18 -20.28 9.84
N ASN A 435 -5.46 -19.94 9.63
CA ASN A 435 -6.43 -20.91 9.12
C ASN A 435 -6.21 -21.30 7.65
N LYS A 436 -5.66 -20.39 6.83
CA LYS A 436 -5.50 -20.62 5.39
C LYS A 436 -4.12 -21.11 4.98
N GLY A 437 -3.08 -20.85 5.77
CA GLY A 437 -1.69 -21.10 5.39
C GLY A 437 -1.26 -20.37 4.10
N ASN A 438 -1.94 -19.28 3.78
CA ASN A 438 -1.77 -18.49 2.56
C ASN A 438 -1.99 -17.00 2.88
N PRO A 439 -1.33 -16.10 2.13
CA PRO A 439 -1.51 -14.66 2.29
C PRO A 439 -2.99 -14.25 2.29
N VAL A 440 -3.38 -13.45 3.28
CA VAL A 440 -4.78 -13.05 3.47
C VAL A 440 -5.19 -12.07 2.39
N ILE A 441 -6.24 -12.38 1.64
CA ILE A 441 -6.77 -11.50 0.60
C ILE A 441 -7.84 -10.57 1.18
N THR A 442 -7.75 -9.30 0.82
CA THR A 442 -8.67 -8.24 1.22
C THR A 442 -9.03 -7.35 0.04
N SER A 443 -9.83 -6.32 0.29
CA SER A 443 -10.24 -5.32 -0.71
C SER A 443 -10.43 -3.94 -0.09
N MET A 444 -10.72 -2.95 -0.93
CA MET A 444 -10.76 -1.53 -0.58
C MET A 444 -9.41 -0.99 -0.08
N GLY A 445 -9.38 0.25 0.39
CA GLY A 445 -8.16 0.92 0.83
C GLY A 445 -7.55 0.30 2.10
N SER A 446 -6.30 0.68 2.40
CA SER A 446 -5.64 0.28 3.63
C SER A 446 -6.25 1.00 4.83
N THR A 447 -6.23 0.36 6.00
CA THR A 447 -6.54 0.95 7.31
C THR A 447 -5.34 0.86 8.25
N ALA A 448 -4.16 0.52 7.73
CA ALA A 448 -2.97 0.28 8.54
C ALA A 448 -2.30 1.60 8.99
N PRO A 449 -1.43 1.53 10.02
CA PRO A 449 -0.63 2.67 10.45
C PRO A 449 0.35 3.18 9.38
N PRO A 450 0.79 4.46 9.45
CA PRO A 450 0.44 5.42 10.49
C PRO A 450 -0.85 6.19 10.16
N ASP A 451 -1.29 6.21 8.90
CA ASP A 451 -2.34 7.13 8.42
C ASP A 451 -3.72 6.94 9.08
N VAL A 452 -4.08 5.71 9.45
CA VAL A 452 -5.43 5.36 9.94
C VAL A 452 -5.37 4.78 11.34
N GLU A 453 -4.83 3.56 11.49
CA GLU A 453 -4.54 3.00 12.80
C GLU A 453 -3.33 3.69 13.43
N LYS A 454 -3.37 3.87 14.75
CA LYS A 454 -2.24 4.44 15.48
C LYS A 454 -1.04 3.47 15.45
N PRO A 455 0.19 3.97 15.18
CA PRO A 455 1.39 3.14 15.16
C PRO A 455 1.74 2.66 16.57
N ALA A 456 2.00 1.36 16.73
CA ALA A 456 2.37 0.75 18.01
C ALA A 456 3.90 0.61 18.17
N ARG A 457 4.63 0.67 17.05
CA ARG A 457 6.09 0.56 16.96
C ARG A 457 6.67 1.57 15.97
N ILE A 458 7.98 1.81 16.02
CA ILE A 458 8.68 2.64 15.02
C ILE A 458 8.51 2.06 13.61
N ILE A 459 8.50 0.73 13.48
CA ILE A 459 8.37 0.02 12.20
C ILE A 459 7.03 0.27 11.47
N ASP A 460 6.00 0.71 12.20
CA ASP A 460 4.68 1.06 11.66
C ASP A 460 4.71 2.35 10.84
N TRP A 461 5.73 3.20 11.06
CA TRP A 461 5.96 4.43 10.27
C TRP A 461 6.75 4.17 8.99
N LEU A 462 7.24 2.95 8.79
CA LEU A 462 8.10 2.58 7.66
C LEU A 462 7.30 1.84 6.59
N ARG A 463 7.54 2.21 5.34
CA ARG A 463 6.97 1.56 4.15
C ARG A 463 8.07 0.99 3.28
N SER A 464 7.81 -0.18 2.72
CA SER A 464 8.67 -0.81 1.73
C SER A 464 8.42 -0.22 0.35
N ASP A 465 9.45 -0.24 -0.48
CA ASP A 465 9.35 0.08 -1.89
C ASP A 465 8.55 -0.98 -2.65
N GLY A 466 8.05 -0.59 -3.82
CA GLY A 466 7.47 -1.50 -4.80
C GLY A 466 8.09 -1.27 -6.18
N ALA A 467 8.55 -2.33 -6.83
CA ALA A 467 9.10 -2.26 -8.16
C ALA A 467 8.06 -1.71 -9.15
N GLN A 468 8.49 -0.81 -10.04
CA GLN A 468 7.67 -0.30 -11.14
C GLN A 468 8.12 -0.90 -12.47
N VAL A 469 9.39 -0.70 -12.85
CA VAL A 469 9.93 -1.19 -14.13
C VAL A 469 11.43 -1.56 -14.04
N THR A 470 12.22 -0.89 -13.19
CA THR A 470 13.69 -1.04 -13.16
C THR A 470 14.21 -1.86 -11.97
N ARG A 471 15.15 -2.79 -12.20
CA ARG A 471 15.31 -4.07 -11.46
C ARG A 471 14.17 -4.98 -11.87
N PRO A 472 14.41 -6.03 -12.69
CA PRO A 472 13.33 -6.79 -13.31
C PRO A 472 12.32 -7.17 -12.22
N SER A 473 11.07 -6.72 -12.37
CA SER A 473 10.07 -7.00 -11.35
C SER A 473 9.82 -8.50 -11.39
N ILE A 474 10.20 -9.16 -10.32
CA ILE A 474 9.99 -10.59 -10.12
C ILE A 474 8.51 -10.78 -9.89
N ASP A 475 7.89 -11.69 -10.63
CA ASP A 475 6.51 -12.07 -10.35
C ASP A 475 6.48 -13.07 -9.19
N PRO A 476 6.10 -12.67 -7.96
CA PRO A 476 6.13 -13.57 -6.81
C PRO A 476 5.12 -14.72 -6.90
N TYR A 477 4.22 -14.71 -7.89
CA TYR A 477 3.30 -15.81 -8.15
C TYR A 477 3.83 -16.81 -9.19
N ARG A 478 4.86 -16.46 -9.97
CA ARG A 478 5.36 -17.26 -11.10
C ARG A 478 6.85 -17.59 -11.02
N GLU A 479 7.60 -16.81 -10.27
CA GLU A 479 9.05 -16.93 -10.11
C GLU A 479 9.37 -17.35 -8.67
N ASP A 480 10.35 -18.25 -8.55
CA ASP A 480 10.83 -18.69 -7.24
C ASP A 480 11.67 -17.57 -6.60
N VAL A 481 11.19 -17.06 -5.47
CA VAL A 481 11.95 -16.12 -4.63
C VAL A 481 12.74 -16.93 -3.62
N ASP A 482 14.05 -16.75 -3.60
CA ASP A 482 14.90 -17.35 -2.58
C ASP A 482 14.69 -16.63 -1.25
N THR A 483 13.79 -17.18 -0.43
CA THR A 483 13.55 -16.73 0.94
C THR A 483 14.42 -17.46 1.94
N SER A 484 15.39 -18.26 1.48
CA SER A 484 16.29 -18.95 2.41
C SER A 484 17.32 -18.00 3.00
N PHE A 485 17.77 -18.37 4.20
CA PHE A 485 18.74 -17.65 4.99
C PHE A 485 19.72 -18.63 5.58
N TYR A 486 20.98 -18.27 5.48
CA TYR A 486 22.08 -18.99 6.09
C TYR A 486 22.60 -18.19 7.26
N LEU A 487 22.53 -18.78 8.45
CA LEU A 487 23.20 -18.26 9.64
C LEU A 487 24.48 -19.07 9.87
N LYS A 488 25.30 -18.63 10.83
CA LYS A 488 26.52 -19.31 11.23
C LYS A 488 27.48 -19.54 10.05
N GLY A 489 27.76 -18.49 9.28
CA GLY A 489 28.68 -18.57 8.14
C GLY A 489 28.29 -19.56 7.03
N GLY A 490 27.03 -20.04 7.00
CA GLY A 490 26.57 -21.06 6.05
C GLY A 490 26.04 -22.34 6.69
N ASP A 491 26.33 -22.58 7.97
CA ASP A 491 26.07 -23.88 8.61
C ASP A 491 24.59 -24.11 8.97
N ILE A 492 23.82 -23.04 9.17
CA ILE A 492 22.42 -23.13 9.58
C ILE A 492 21.54 -22.61 8.47
N TYR A 493 20.77 -23.51 7.85
CA TYR A 493 19.78 -23.16 6.83
C TYR A 493 18.41 -22.92 7.46
N LEU A 494 17.81 -21.77 7.15
CA LEU A 494 16.42 -21.44 7.42
C LEU A 494 15.71 -21.14 6.12
N SER A 495 14.49 -21.63 5.93
CA SER A 495 13.71 -21.37 4.70
C SER A 495 12.95 -20.03 4.72
N LEU A 496 12.99 -19.33 5.85
CA LEU A 496 12.47 -17.99 6.09
C LEU A 496 13.26 -17.32 7.25
N PRO A 497 13.33 -15.99 7.35
CA PRO A 497 14.10 -15.27 8.36
C PRO A 497 13.32 -15.10 9.67
N ILE A 498 12.65 -16.16 10.12
CA ILE A 498 11.85 -16.15 11.34
C ILE A 498 12.23 -17.35 12.20
N ILE A 499 12.48 -17.07 13.47
CA ILE A 499 12.71 -18.03 14.53
C ILE A 499 11.60 -17.79 15.57
N PHE A 500 11.06 -18.85 16.18
CA PHE A 500 10.04 -18.68 17.22
C PHE A 500 10.62 -18.86 18.62
N ASP A 501 10.50 -17.84 19.45
CA ASP A 501 10.78 -17.89 20.87
C ASP A 501 9.68 -18.65 21.60
N ILE A 502 10.06 -19.83 22.10
CA ILE A 502 9.19 -20.76 22.82
C ILE A 502 9.63 -20.93 24.28
N THR A 503 10.51 -20.06 24.81
CA THR A 503 11.09 -20.23 26.15
C THR A 503 10.05 -20.45 27.22
N ASP A 504 9.03 -19.59 27.25
CA ASP A 504 7.96 -19.57 28.25
C ASP A 504 6.66 -20.23 27.74
N ALA A 505 6.72 -20.93 26.61
CA ALA A 505 5.56 -21.55 26.01
C ALA A 505 5.12 -22.82 26.79
N PRO A 506 3.82 -23.10 26.89
CA PRO A 506 3.34 -24.40 27.37
C PRO A 506 3.87 -25.54 26.49
N LEU A 507 4.04 -26.74 27.06
CA LEU A 507 4.65 -27.89 26.38
C LEU A 507 3.98 -28.21 25.02
N GLU A 508 2.66 -28.11 24.95
CA GLU A 508 1.90 -28.33 23.70
C GLU A 508 2.27 -27.35 22.58
N TYR A 509 2.59 -26.09 22.92
CA TYR A 509 3.07 -25.08 21.98
C TYR A 509 4.53 -25.33 21.62
N LYS A 510 5.38 -25.69 22.60
CA LYS A 510 6.77 -26.08 22.33
C LYS A 510 6.84 -27.22 21.32
N GLU A 511 6.05 -28.27 21.53
CA GLU A 511 5.96 -29.38 20.57
C GLU A 511 5.42 -28.96 19.21
N ALA A 512 4.39 -28.11 19.17
CA ALA A 512 3.78 -27.65 17.93
C ALA A 512 4.73 -26.81 17.07
N PHE A 513 5.39 -25.82 17.67
CA PHE A 513 6.37 -24.99 17.00
C PHE A 513 7.62 -25.79 16.61
N SER A 514 8.13 -26.66 17.47
CA SER A 514 9.31 -27.50 17.15
C SER A 514 9.05 -28.42 15.97
N TRP A 515 7.89 -29.08 15.95
CA TRP A 515 7.49 -29.93 14.82
C TRP A 515 7.32 -29.13 13.53
N SER A 516 6.68 -27.96 13.61
CA SER A 516 6.45 -27.10 12.43
C SER A 516 7.74 -26.51 11.90
N ALA A 517 8.65 -26.12 12.80
CA ALA A 517 9.98 -25.62 12.45
C ALA A 517 10.78 -26.69 11.72
N LEU A 518 10.77 -27.93 12.20
CA LEU A 518 11.38 -29.05 11.49
C LEU A 518 10.77 -29.26 10.10
N ALA A 519 9.44 -29.29 10.00
CA ALA A 519 8.73 -29.52 8.75
C ALA A 519 8.95 -28.43 7.69
N LEU A 520 9.24 -27.19 8.11
CA LEU A 520 9.39 -26.02 7.24
C LEU A 520 10.83 -25.50 7.18
N SER A 521 11.79 -26.20 7.76
CA SER A 521 13.19 -25.76 7.89
C SER A 521 13.28 -24.35 8.50
N SER A 522 12.60 -24.13 9.63
CA SER A 522 12.70 -22.94 10.49
C SER A 522 13.47 -23.34 11.75
N ALA A 523 13.67 -22.41 12.69
CA ALA A 523 14.21 -22.73 14.01
C ALA A 523 13.30 -22.23 15.15
N VAL A 524 13.54 -22.78 16.34
CA VAL A 524 12.95 -22.34 17.62
C VAL A 524 14.05 -21.91 18.58
N PHE A 525 13.73 -20.94 19.43
CA PHE A 525 14.61 -20.42 20.47
C PHE A 525 14.07 -20.83 21.85
N ASP A 526 14.89 -21.50 22.65
CA ASP A 526 14.52 -21.99 23.99
C ASP A 526 15.74 -22.07 24.91
N TYR A 527 15.53 -22.30 26.21
CA TYR A 527 16.58 -22.63 27.16
C TYR A 527 17.03 -24.09 27.02
N GLU A 528 16.08 -25.01 26.96
CA GLU A 528 16.28 -26.46 26.96
C GLU A 528 15.86 -27.08 25.64
N THR A 529 16.67 -28.03 25.15
CA THR A 529 16.40 -28.72 23.88
C THR A 529 15.44 -29.89 24.09
N ILE A 530 14.43 -30.00 23.23
CA ILE A 530 13.66 -31.24 23.10
C ILE A 530 14.44 -32.16 22.16
N ASP A 531 15.06 -33.22 22.69
CA ASP A 531 16.01 -34.10 21.97
C ASP A 531 15.51 -34.55 20.59
N LYS A 532 14.21 -34.88 20.47
CA LYS A 532 13.59 -35.30 19.20
C LYS A 532 13.69 -34.24 18.09
N TYR A 533 13.75 -32.96 18.45
CA TYR A 533 13.77 -31.83 17.52
C TYR A 533 15.07 -31.02 17.62
N ALA A 534 16.15 -31.59 18.17
CA ALA A 534 17.40 -30.88 18.42
C ALA A 534 17.94 -30.13 17.18
N GLU A 535 17.69 -30.65 15.98
CA GLU A 535 18.09 -30.07 14.69
C GLU A 535 17.42 -28.75 14.30
N VAL A 536 16.50 -28.22 15.12
CA VAL A 536 15.89 -26.89 14.91
C VAL A 536 16.00 -25.97 16.13
N PHE A 537 16.72 -26.39 17.18
CA PHE A 537 16.83 -25.62 18.42
C PHE A 537 18.05 -24.69 18.42
N ILE A 538 17.82 -23.42 18.68
CA ILE A 538 18.83 -22.48 19.16
C ILE A 538 18.66 -22.42 20.68
N SER A 539 19.53 -23.12 21.42
CA SER A 539 19.32 -23.41 22.85
C SER A 539 20.50 -23.02 23.76
N SER A 540 20.22 -22.79 25.04
CA SER A 540 21.28 -22.44 26.01
C SER A 540 22.08 -23.65 26.50
N ASP A 541 21.42 -24.82 26.55
CA ASP A 541 22.02 -26.11 26.96
C ASP A 541 23.03 -26.68 25.95
N GLY A 542 23.14 -26.07 24.76
CA GLY A 542 24.10 -26.43 23.73
C GLY A 542 23.82 -27.76 23.02
N LYS A 543 22.63 -28.35 23.20
CA LYS A 543 22.23 -29.59 22.52
C LYS A 543 21.57 -29.37 21.16
N GLY A 544 21.10 -28.16 20.88
CA GLY A 544 20.48 -27.78 19.60
C GLY A 544 21.51 -27.52 18.48
N ILE A 545 21.02 -27.05 17.32
CA ILE A 545 21.85 -26.64 16.17
C ILE A 545 22.77 -25.45 16.45
N ALA A 546 22.39 -24.60 17.39
CA ALA A 546 23.22 -23.49 17.84
C ALA A 546 23.08 -23.31 19.33
N ARG A 547 24.19 -22.91 19.96
CA ARG A 547 24.22 -22.51 21.36
C ARG A 547 24.07 -21.00 21.49
N TRP A 548 23.31 -20.54 22.47
CA TRP A 548 23.32 -19.14 22.89
C TRP A 548 23.65 -19.01 24.38
N SER A 549 24.17 -17.84 24.78
CA SER A 549 24.59 -17.55 26.16
C SER A 549 24.28 -16.09 26.54
N LYS A 550 24.07 -15.82 27.83
CA LYS A 550 23.86 -14.45 28.36
C LYS A 550 25.15 -13.75 28.76
N SER A 551 26.19 -14.50 29.11
CA SER A 551 27.42 -13.96 29.72
C SER A 551 28.68 -14.65 29.24
N ASP A 552 28.60 -15.96 29.06
CA ASP A 552 29.76 -16.76 28.70
C ASP A 552 30.01 -16.63 27.19
N ILE A 553 31.26 -16.34 26.84
CA ILE A 553 31.73 -16.30 25.46
C ILE A 553 32.21 -17.71 25.11
N TYR A 554 31.41 -18.42 24.32
CA TYR A 554 31.84 -19.67 23.68
C TYR A 554 32.12 -19.42 22.21
N GLU A 555 33.20 -20.01 21.69
CA GLU A 555 33.46 -20.05 20.26
C GLU A 555 32.27 -20.72 19.54
N ASN A 556 31.82 -20.15 18.41
CA ASN A 556 30.67 -20.62 17.63
C ASN A 556 29.30 -20.57 18.36
N SER A 557 29.12 -19.65 19.30
CA SER A 557 27.84 -19.40 20.00
C SER A 557 27.27 -18.01 19.71
N TYR A 558 25.97 -17.82 19.94
CA TYR A 558 25.33 -16.50 19.92
C TYR A 558 25.33 -15.86 21.30
N LEU A 559 25.69 -14.58 21.38
CA LEU A 559 25.61 -13.81 22.61
C LEU A 559 24.27 -13.07 22.68
N LEU A 560 23.48 -13.30 23.73
CA LEU A 560 22.28 -12.52 24.02
C LEU A 560 22.69 -11.19 24.65
N ILE A 561 22.36 -10.10 23.98
CA ILE A 561 22.67 -8.73 24.42
C ILE A 561 21.39 -7.91 24.56
N PRO A 562 21.30 -7.02 25.56
CA PRO A 562 20.15 -6.14 25.68
C PRO A 562 20.13 -5.15 24.51
N ALA A 563 18.93 -4.74 24.08
CA ALA A 563 18.77 -3.64 23.13
C ALA A 563 19.17 -2.31 23.79
N ASP A 564 20.47 -1.99 23.75
CA ASP A 564 21.06 -0.75 24.23
C ASP A 564 22.20 -0.32 23.27
N GLU A 565 22.19 0.95 22.86
CA GLU A 565 23.21 1.49 21.95
C GLU A 565 24.62 1.45 22.57
N ASN A 566 24.74 1.52 23.89
CA ASN A 566 26.04 1.52 24.58
C ASN A 566 26.77 0.18 24.48
N VAL A 567 26.02 -0.93 24.30
CA VAL A 567 26.60 -2.28 24.24
C VAL A 567 27.23 -2.56 22.86
N ILE A 568 26.90 -1.77 21.84
CA ILE A 568 27.37 -1.99 20.46
C ILE A 568 28.89 -1.94 20.36
N ASP A 569 29.54 -0.99 21.03
CA ASP A 569 31.00 -0.85 20.97
C ASP A 569 31.73 -1.93 21.78
N GLU A 570 31.08 -2.50 22.80
CA GLU A 570 31.66 -3.52 23.68
C GLU A 570 31.74 -4.89 23.00
N VAL A 571 30.82 -5.18 22.08
CA VAL A 571 30.67 -6.52 21.49
C VAL A 571 31.54 -6.77 20.26
N ILE A 572 32.14 -5.73 19.68
CA ILE A 572 32.96 -5.84 18.48
C ILE A 572 34.27 -6.57 18.80
N GLY A 573 34.59 -7.60 18.01
CA GLY A 573 35.81 -8.39 18.19
C GLY A 573 35.67 -9.53 19.20
N MET A 574 34.47 -9.74 19.78
CA MET A 574 34.18 -10.95 20.54
C MET A 574 34.22 -12.17 19.63
N GLY A 575 34.79 -13.28 20.13
CA GLY A 575 34.88 -14.58 19.45
C GLY A 575 33.56 -15.35 19.47
N VAL A 576 32.47 -14.71 19.02
CA VAL A 576 31.11 -15.26 18.95
C VAL A 576 30.63 -15.31 17.50
N GLN A 577 29.62 -16.13 17.24
CA GLN A 577 29.01 -16.25 15.91
C GLN A 577 28.14 -15.05 15.53
N GLY A 578 27.54 -14.42 16.52
CA GLY A 578 26.58 -13.35 16.30
C GLY A 578 25.93 -12.89 17.60
N PHE A 579 25.06 -11.91 17.45
CA PHE A 579 24.41 -11.23 18.56
C PHE A 579 22.90 -11.41 18.46
N ILE A 580 22.28 -11.84 19.54
CA ILE A 580 20.83 -11.80 19.71
C ILE A 580 20.51 -10.50 20.44
N VAL A 581 20.00 -9.52 19.71
CA VAL A 581 19.59 -8.22 20.25
C VAL A 581 18.18 -8.36 20.82
N ASP A 582 18.06 -8.35 22.14
CA ASP A 582 16.81 -8.60 22.85
C ASP A 582 16.19 -7.29 23.38
N GLU A 583 15.05 -6.92 22.80
CA GLU A 583 14.31 -5.70 23.20
C GLU A 583 13.81 -5.80 24.64
N ASP A 584 13.43 -6.99 25.09
CA ASP A 584 12.76 -7.20 26.39
C ASP A 584 13.72 -7.05 27.58
N SER A 585 15.04 -7.15 27.35
CA SER A 585 16.09 -6.92 28.35
C SER A 585 16.81 -5.58 28.20
N GLY A 586 16.44 -4.77 27.20
CA GLY A 586 17.04 -3.46 26.92
C GLY A 586 16.16 -2.26 27.26
N ASN A 587 16.71 -1.06 27.06
CA ASN A 587 16.01 0.22 27.25
C ASN A 587 15.77 1.00 25.95
N SER A 588 16.30 0.50 24.82
CA SER A 588 16.19 1.14 23.51
C SER A 588 15.28 0.36 22.57
N ASP A 589 14.72 1.04 21.58
CA ASP A 589 13.93 0.41 20.53
C ASP A 589 14.75 -0.57 19.69
N LEU A 590 14.21 -1.77 19.48
CA LEU A 590 14.88 -2.82 18.71
C LEU A 590 15.31 -2.34 17.31
N GLU A 591 14.42 -1.59 16.64
CA GLU A 591 14.64 -1.04 15.32
C GLU A 591 15.88 -0.13 15.25
N LEU A 592 16.14 0.65 16.31
CA LEU A 592 17.29 1.56 16.40
C LEU A 592 18.58 0.78 16.62
N VAL A 593 18.59 -0.14 17.59
CA VAL A 593 19.79 -0.90 17.97
C VAL A 593 20.23 -1.83 16.84
N VAL A 594 19.28 -2.52 16.18
CA VAL A 594 19.59 -3.36 15.01
C VAL A 594 20.22 -2.54 13.88
N SER A 595 19.67 -1.35 13.59
CA SER A 595 20.21 -0.47 12.55
C SER A 595 21.60 0.08 12.92
N ALA A 596 21.80 0.44 14.19
CA ALA A 596 23.07 0.92 14.70
C ALA A 596 24.16 -0.17 14.65
N LEU A 597 23.86 -1.37 15.15
CA LEU A 597 24.78 -2.51 15.16
C LEU A 597 25.19 -2.93 13.73
N ASP A 598 24.22 -3.11 12.82
CA ASP A 598 24.52 -3.44 11.43
C ASP A 598 25.43 -2.40 10.78
N THR A 599 25.19 -1.12 11.03
CA THR A 599 26.01 -0.06 10.47
C THR A 599 27.42 -0.07 11.06
N LYS A 600 27.54 -0.20 12.37
CA LYS A 600 28.84 -0.21 13.04
C LYS A 600 29.71 -1.39 12.56
N LEU A 601 29.12 -2.56 12.43
CA LEU A 601 29.82 -3.74 11.90
C LEU A 601 30.25 -3.54 10.42
N LYS A 602 29.46 -2.83 9.61
CA LYS A 602 29.83 -2.45 8.24
C LYS A 602 30.98 -1.45 8.21
N GLU A 603 30.95 -0.44 9.08
CA GLU A 603 32.00 0.59 9.19
C GLU A 603 33.36 0.01 9.59
N VAL A 604 33.37 -0.98 10.49
CA VAL A 604 34.59 -1.70 10.92
C VAL A 604 35.00 -2.80 9.91
N GLY A 605 34.14 -3.14 8.95
CA GLY A 605 34.43 -4.12 7.90
C GLY A 605 34.26 -5.59 8.34
N VAL A 606 33.52 -5.85 9.42
CA VAL A 606 33.33 -7.19 10.01
C VAL A 606 31.88 -7.67 9.97
N ARG A 607 30.96 -6.98 9.29
CA ARG A 607 29.53 -7.35 9.21
C ARG A 607 29.29 -8.78 8.75
N ASN A 608 30.12 -9.30 7.85
CA ASN A 608 29.98 -10.66 7.31
C ASN A 608 30.49 -11.75 8.28
N HIS A 609 31.11 -11.36 9.42
CA HIS A 609 31.57 -12.30 10.43
C HIS A 609 30.52 -12.58 11.51
N TYR A 610 29.52 -11.72 11.63
CA TYR A 610 28.53 -11.77 12.70
C TYR A 610 27.11 -11.81 12.16
N ASP A 611 26.32 -12.73 12.69
CA ASP A 611 24.87 -12.71 12.53
C ASP A 611 24.23 -11.74 13.53
N ILE A 612 23.17 -11.04 13.11
CA ILE A 612 22.34 -10.18 13.96
C ILE A 612 20.93 -10.80 14.03
N LEU A 613 20.57 -11.33 15.20
CA LEU A 613 19.24 -11.88 15.45
C LEU A 613 18.41 -10.86 16.26
N ALA A 614 17.35 -10.34 15.67
CA ALA A 614 16.49 -9.34 16.32
C ALA A 614 15.37 -10.03 17.10
N LYS A 615 15.36 -9.90 18.44
CA LYS A 615 14.41 -10.58 19.33
C LYS A 615 13.53 -9.59 20.08
N SER A 616 12.23 -9.87 20.11
CA SER A 616 11.27 -9.05 20.88
C SER A 616 9.92 -9.74 21.06
N SER A 617 9.40 -9.72 22.28
CA SER A 617 8.01 -10.12 22.60
C SER A 617 6.96 -9.23 21.92
N ARG A 618 7.35 -8.06 21.39
CA ARG A 618 6.42 -7.08 20.82
C ARG A 618 6.25 -7.23 19.30
N LEU A 619 6.85 -8.25 18.68
CA LEU A 619 6.73 -8.53 17.24
C LEU A 619 5.43 -9.28 16.93
N ARG A 620 4.83 -8.98 15.76
CA ARG A 620 3.43 -9.38 15.50
C ARG A 620 3.23 -10.23 14.25
N HIS A 621 3.85 -9.86 13.13
CA HIS A 621 3.56 -10.48 11.83
C HIS A 621 4.75 -10.43 10.85
N SER A 622 4.59 -11.06 9.68
CA SER A 622 5.58 -11.15 8.60
C SER A 622 6.22 -9.81 8.22
N ALA A 623 5.43 -8.74 8.09
CA ALA A 623 5.97 -7.42 7.74
C ALA A 623 6.84 -6.77 8.83
N ASP A 624 6.70 -7.14 10.11
CA ASP A 624 7.63 -6.67 11.16
C ASP A 624 9.01 -7.31 10.91
N ALA A 625 9.03 -8.62 10.69
CA ALA A 625 10.27 -9.36 10.39
C ALA A 625 10.94 -8.84 9.11
N PHE A 626 10.17 -8.68 8.03
CA PHE A 626 10.67 -8.18 6.75
C PHE A 626 11.37 -6.81 6.87
N LYS A 627 10.78 -5.89 7.63
CA LYS A 627 11.33 -4.55 7.83
C LYS A 627 12.54 -4.55 8.77
N LEU A 628 12.61 -5.45 9.75
CA LEU A 628 13.81 -5.63 10.59
C LEU A 628 14.99 -6.21 9.80
N VAL A 629 14.73 -7.13 8.86
CA VAL A 629 15.77 -7.63 7.94
C VAL A 629 16.29 -6.48 7.08
N LEU A 630 15.41 -5.63 6.54
CA LEU A 630 15.80 -4.40 5.82
C LEU A 630 16.64 -3.43 6.68
N LEU A 631 16.41 -3.40 7.99
CA LEU A 631 17.18 -2.58 8.93
C LEU A 631 18.56 -3.16 9.26
N GLY A 632 18.78 -4.46 9.04
CA GLY A 632 20.08 -5.10 9.21
C GLY A 632 20.09 -6.46 9.90
N ALA A 633 18.94 -6.94 10.39
CA ALA A 633 18.85 -8.27 11.01
C ALA A 633 19.03 -9.39 9.97
N ASP A 634 19.76 -10.44 10.32
CA ASP A 634 19.89 -11.66 9.50
C ASP A 634 18.68 -12.59 9.69
N SER A 635 18.10 -12.61 10.90
CA SER A 635 16.84 -13.30 11.18
C SER A 635 16.15 -12.66 12.39
N VAL A 636 14.87 -12.96 12.58
CA VAL A 636 14.00 -12.31 13.56
C VAL A 636 13.38 -13.35 14.48
N ILE A 637 13.62 -13.21 15.79
CA ILE A 637 13.07 -14.07 16.82
C ILE A 637 11.74 -13.49 17.32
N MET A 638 10.64 -14.15 16.95
CA MET A 638 9.26 -13.74 17.23
C MET A 638 8.62 -14.59 18.35
N PRO A 639 7.71 -14.05 19.16
CA PRO A 639 7.16 -14.78 20.30
C PRO A 639 6.13 -15.84 19.88
N TYR A 640 6.12 -16.98 20.58
CA TYR A 640 5.15 -18.07 20.36
C TYR A 640 3.68 -17.60 20.47
N PHE A 641 3.40 -16.62 21.32
CA PHE A 641 2.02 -16.18 21.58
C PHE A 641 1.37 -15.46 20.40
N ILE A 642 2.09 -15.17 19.30
CA ILE A 642 1.46 -14.78 18.02
C ILE A 642 0.41 -15.84 17.62
N LEU A 643 0.72 -17.13 17.83
CA LEU A 643 -0.23 -18.21 17.57
C LEU A 643 -1.42 -18.15 18.54
N GLU A 644 -1.19 -17.86 19.82
CA GLU A 644 -2.29 -17.68 20.79
C GLU A 644 -3.21 -16.52 20.39
N LYS A 645 -2.64 -15.39 19.96
CA LYS A 645 -3.39 -14.24 19.46
C LYS A 645 -4.16 -14.61 18.18
N ALA A 646 -3.56 -15.34 17.26
CA ALA A 646 -4.23 -15.84 16.06
C ALA A 646 -5.37 -16.81 16.37
N ILE A 647 -5.25 -17.65 17.40
CA ILE A 647 -6.32 -18.55 17.85
C ILE A 647 -7.46 -17.76 18.52
N GLY A 648 -7.11 -16.76 19.34
CA GLY A 648 -8.07 -15.98 20.13
C GLY A 648 -8.89 -16.88 21.06
N GLU A 649 -10.20 -16.68 21.09
CA GLU A 649 -11.17 -17.50 21.85
C GLU A 649 -11.53 -18.82 21.13
N GLY A 650 -10.86 -19.14 20.01
CA GLY A 650 -11.13 -20.34 19.22
C GLY A 650 -10.68 -21.66 19.86
N ASN A 651 -11.06 -22.78 19.23
CA ASN A 651 -10.66 -24.12 19.65
C ASN A 651 -9.13 -24.25 19.68
N LYS A 652 -8.52 -24.64 20.82
CA LYS A 652 -7.06 -24.85 20.94
C LYS A 652 -6.56 -26.20 20.40
N GLY A 653 -7.42 -27.05 19.84
CA GLY A 653 -6.99 -28.29 19.16
C GLY A 653 -6.16 -28.04 17.90
N ASN A 654 -5.45 -29.09 17.45
CA ASN A 654 -4.65 -29.12 16.21
C ASN A 654 -3.56 -28.03 16.17
N LEU A 655 -2.86 -27.82 17.29
CA LEU A 655 -1.81 -26.78 17.39
C LEU A 655 -0.68 -26.98 16.36
N LYS A 656 -0.32 -28.24 16.06
CA LYS A 656 0.72 -28.57 15.07
C LYS A 656 0.34 -28.03 13.68
N GLU A 657 -0.87 -28.33 13.22
CA GLU A 657 -1.36 -27.88 11.92
C GLU A 657 -1.50 -26.36 11.84
N LYS A 658 -1.90 -25.72 12.95
CA LYS A 658 -2.03 -24.27 13.03
C LYS A 658 -0.69 -23.55 13.06
N ALA A 659 0.27 -24.03 13.84
CA ALA A 659 1.63 -23.52 13.85
C ALA A 659 2.26 -23.66 12.45
N PHE A 660 2.14 -24.84 11.83
CA PHE A 660 2.60 -25.07 10.46
C PHE A 660 1.98 -24.09 9.46
N SER A 661 0.66 -23.92 9.51
CA SER A 661 -0.05 -23.02 8.59
C SER A 661 0.34 -21.57 8.81
N LEU A 662 0.51 -21.13 10.06
CA LEU A 662 0.99 -19.79 10.41
C LEU A 662 2.37 -19.52 9.79
N ILE A 663 3.34 -20.41 10.00
CA ILE A 663 4.71 -20.27 9.49
C ILE A 663 4.73 -20.31 7.96
N ALA A 664 4.00 -21.26 7.35
CA ALA A 664 3.89 -21.36 5.90
C ALA A 664 3.24 -20.11 5.28
N GLY A 665 2.22 -19.54 5.95
CA GLY A 665 1.60 -18.28 5.56
C GLY A 665 2.59 -17.11 5.61
N MET A 666 3.32 -16.97 6.73
CA MET A 666 4.33 -15.91 6.89
C MET A 666 5.45 -16.02 5.83
N LYS A 667 5.92 -17.23 5.52
CA LYS A 667 6.90 -17.46 4.44
C LYS A 667 6.41 -16.93 3.10
N LYS A 668 5.18 -17.25 2.71
CA LYS A 668 4.58 -16.77 1.46
C LYS A 668 4.40 -15.25 1.45
N GLU A 669 4.09 -14.65 2.59
CA GLU A 669 3.98 -13.18 2.70
C GLU A 669 5.33 -12.48 2.57
N ILE A 670 6.40 -13.06 3.12
CA ILE A 670 7.77 -12.56 2.92
C ILE A 670 8.16 -12.66 1.45
N ALA A 671 7.88 -13.79 0.78
CA ALA A 671 8.11 -13.95 -0.65
C ALA A 671 7.35 -12.90 -1.48
N LEU A 672 6.07 -12.65 -1.15
CA LEU A 672 5.28 -11.61 -1.79
C LEU A 672 5.87 -10.21 -1.60
N LEU A 673 6.28 -9.85 -0.37
CA LEU A 673 6.90 -8.55 -0.08
C LEU A 673 8.22 -8.39 -0.82
N ALA A 674 9.06 -9.43 -0.85
CA ALA A 674 10.34 -9.44 -1.56
C ALA A 674 10.15 -9.31 -3.08
N GLY A 675 9.25 -10.08 -3.68
CA GLY A 675 8.94 -9.98 -5.11
C GLY A 675 8.32 -8.62 -5.45
N ALA A 676 7.42 -8.10 -4.62
CA ALA A 676 6.88 -6.74 -4.79
C ALA A 676 7.99 -5.67 -4.75
N ALA A 677 9.02 -5.85 -3.93
CA ALA A 677 10.19 -4.97 -3.87
C ALA A 677 11.20 -5.21 -5.02
N GLY A 678 10.97 -6.19 -5.91
CA GLY A 678 11.87 -6.54 -7.01
C GLY A 678 13.16 -7.24 -6.54
N VAL A 679 13.06 -8.06 -5.49
CA VAL A 679 14.19 -8.78 -4.86
C VAL A 679 14.09 -10.29 -5.09
N TYR A 680 15.16 -10.90 -5.62
CA TYR A 680 15.21 -12.33 -5.95
C TYR A 680 15.72 -13.21 -4.79
N SER A 681 16.53 -12.64 -3.91
CA SER A 681 17.08 -13.33 -2.74
C SER A 681 16.99 -12.43 -1.52
N VAL A 682 16.30 -12.89 -0.48
CA VAL A 682 16.05 -12.06 0.70
C VAL A 682 17.36 -11.87 1.47
N GLN A 683 18.19 -12.90 1.67
CA GLN A 683 19.45 -12.72 2.38
C GLN A 683 20.44 -11.79 1.65
N SER A 684 20.68 -12.02 0.37
CA SER A 684 21.75 -11.30 -0.36
C SER A 684 21.36 -9.89 -0.79
N THR A 685 20.08 -9.62 -1.02
CA THR A 685 19.62 -8.35 -1.59
C THR A 685 18.84 -7.48 -0.60
N LEU A 686 18.26 -8.06 0.44
CA LEU A 686 17.35 -7.36 1.34
C LEU A 686 17.99 -7.03 2.70
N THR A 687 18.81 -7.92 3.25
CA THR A 687 19.46 -7.71 4.57
C THR A 687 20.24 -6.39 4.63
N GLY A 688 19.79 -5.48 5.49
CA GLY A 688 20.37 -4.15 5.67
C GLY A 688 20.21 -3.19 4.49
N ASN A 689 19.37 -3.51 3.49
CA ASN A 689 19.12 -2.66 2.32
C ASN A 689 18.07 -1.58 2.61
N ARG A 690 18.45 -0.59 3.42
CA ARG A 690 17.56 0.50 3.87
C ARG A 690 17.05 1.40 2.74
N GLU A 691 17.62 1.34 1.54
CA GLU A 691 17.14 2.08 0.37
C GLU A 691 15.75 1.63 -0.11
N LEU A 692 15.33 0.42 0.27
CA LEU A 692 13.98 -0.07 0.04
C LEU A 692 12.97 0.43 1.09
N LEU A 693 13.39 1.14 2.12
CA LEU A 693 12.48 1.72 3.13
C LEU A 693 12.29 3.23 2.93
N ARG A 694 11.09 3.71 3.24
CA ARG A 694 10.80 5.13 3.44
C ARG A 694 10.02 5.35 4.72
N SER A 695 10.34 6.43 5.42
CA SER A 695 9.58 6.85 6.61
C SER A 695 8.44 7.81 6.22
N ILE A 696 7.26 7.61 6.79
CA ILE A 696 6.09 8.47 6.59
C ILE A 696 5.95 9.40 7.79
N ASN A 697 6.32 10.68 7.67
CA ASN A 697 6.17 11.67 8.75
C ASN A 697 6.75 11.26 10.12
N LEU A 698 7.77 10.40 10.14
CA LEU A 698 8.46 9.98 11.36
C LEU A 698 9.34 11.12 11.87
N ASN A 699 9.52 11.19 13.19
CA ASN A 699 10.39 12.19 13.82
C ASN A 699 11.78 12.22 13.18
N TYR A 700 12.29 13.43 12.96
CA TYR A 700 13.54 13.67 12.25
C TYR A 700 14.74 12.97 12.90
N SER A 701 14.83 13.06 14.23
CA SER A 701 15.87 12.41 15.05
C SER A 701 15.87 10.89 14.89
N ILE A 702 14.72 10.24 15.10
CA ILE A 702 14.54 8.79 14.98
C ILE A 702 14.85 8.31 13.57
N ARG A 703 14.32 8.99 12.53
CA ARG A 703 14.58 8.64 11.14
C ARG A 703 16.08 8.68 10.84
N ARG A 704 16.79 9.72 11.30
CA ARG A 704 18.24 9.83 11.09
C ARG A 704 19.01 8.71 11.78
N ALA A 705 18.63 8.34 13.01
CA ALA A 705 19.21 7.20 13.70
C ALA A 705 19.00 5.88 12.94
N LEU A 706 17.81 5.70 12.34
CA LEU A 706 17.54 4.54 11.46
C LEU A 706 18.29 4.59 10.12
N ARG A 707 18.82 5.74 9.71
CA ARG A 707 19.47 5.96 8.40
C ARG A 707 18.53 5.66 7.22
N ILE A 708 17.26 6.02 7.35
CA ILE A 708 16.23 5.86 6.33
C ILE A 708 15.88 7.20 5.68
N LYS A 709 15.55 7.19 4.39
CA LYS A 709 15.10 8.38 3.66
C LYS A 709 13.60 8.66 3.92
N PRO A 710 13.17 9.93 4.00
CA PRO A 710 11.75 10.25 4.12
C PRO A 710 11.02 9.98 2.80
N ALA A 711 9.75 9.58 2.86
CA ALA A 711 8.95 9.35 1.66
C ALA A 711 8.85 10.60 0.78
N GLY A 712 8.96 10.42 -0.54
CA GLY A 712 8.96 11.52 -1.50
C GLY A 712 10.30 12.27 -1.63
N SER A 713 11.34 11.91 -0.87
CA SER A 713 12.69 12.47 -1.12
C SER A 713 13.30 12.02 -2.46
N LEU A 714 14.24 12.83 -2.95
CA LEU A 714 15.07 12.54 -4.11
C LEU A 714 16.21 11.57 -3.80
#